data_AF-A0A8J6NFS3-F1
#
_entry.id   AF-A0A8J6NFS3-F1
#
_cell.length_a   1.000
_cell.length_b   1.000
_cell.length_c   1.000
_cell.angle_alpha   90.00
_cell.angle_beta   90.00
_cell.angle_gamma   90.00
#
_symmetry.space_group_name_H-M   'P 1'
#
loop_
_entity.id
_entity.type
_entity.pdbx_description
1 polymer ?
#
loop_
_entity_poly.entity_id
_entity_poly.type
_entity_poly.pdbx_seq_one_letter_code
_entity_poly.pdbx_strand_id
1 'polypeptide(L)'
;MPSKYLLTYRKIPGFLALTFVILGISWTSQNALAKKEETPTLQSSSLHPAIILLDENRENVIETGLPVSTMNTCGACHDAEFIESHSYHANLGLNEITSPGSTPSQRDWDITPGFFGKWNSLTYRYLSPNGDELVDLSTPAWIQFYGARHIGGGPAVYARDGETLLTNLPIRRGDPETHIVDPNTGKLVTWDWEASGVVEMNCFLCHIPDPDNDSRIKALEDGEFGWANTAVLFETGIVESISGNYVWNKEAFTENGEVKFDLLNIQGPVNDNCGLCHGLVHDDIEEPLVLSGCAPDRWSTITTGQIISSQRLSESGMNLANKEELTRPWDVHAERLLSCTDCHYSVNNPLYYEEANALKPDHLIFDPRRIEIGEYLVRPLHQFARGDSAQGTIAPNLENTMRRCDSCHDTTQTHDWLPYQDRHMSALSCESCHIPQLYSSANEMHDWTVINLDGSASTECRGMEGGDVSEIGTLVTGYAPVLLPRDNADGTTSLSPHNLITTWFWVYGNPERPVRLIDLEAAYLEGDQYHPGVMLRFDENTDGVVSKDELRIDTPEKEEFITTRLTLLGLDNPRIVGEVQPYTISHDVAGDEWATKDCATCHAEESRITDAIQISTYLPGGKLPEFVKDSNITFNGEMNMGEDGTLSYKPSSVEQDFYILGHDSVKWIDRFGGLMFIGVLLGVFAHGGLRFYSALRNPRVKPETQEVYMYSIYERLWHWLQTAAIVLLLFTGVIIHNPDSFGIFSFNGVVIVHNVLATILAVNAALSLFYHLASGEIQQYLPRPRGFFDQTILQAKFYLQGIFKGEEHPFEKTAKKKLNPLQQITYFGILNVLLPLQGLTGIMIWGVQRWPDLAAKLGGLPFLAPFHTLIAWTFASFIVLHVYLTTTGHTPMAGIKSMIMGWDKVETHVHSQEES
;
A
#
# COMPACT_ATOMS: atom_id res chain seq x y z
N MET A 1 14.06 17.14 51.69
CA MET A 1 14.32 17.04 53.15
C MET A 1 13.90 15.65 53.64
N PRO A 2 14.63 15.02 54.58
CA PRO A 2 15.56 13.92 54.23
C PRO A 2 15.67 12.76 55.25
N SER A 3 16.47 11.72 54.94
CA SER A 3 17.48 11.06 55.82
C SER A 3 18.22 9.95 55.03
N LYS A 4 19.50 10.06 54.63
CA LYS A 4 20.79 9.80 55.34
C LYS A 4 20.91 8.33 55.85
N TYR A 5 21.97 7.54 55.57
CA TYR A 5 23.42 7.77 55.82
C TYR A 5 24.33 6.82 55.00
N LEU A 6 25.52 7.29 54.59
CA LEU A 6 26.78 6.52 54.69
C LEU A 6 28.00 7.47 54.63
N LEU A 7 28.92 7.26 55.57
CA LEU A 7 30.09 8.09 55.88
C LEU A 7 31.34 7.67 55.08
N THR A 8 32.00 8.69 54.52
CA THR A 8 33.44 9.03 54.47
C THR A 8 34.52 8.03 54.90
N TYR A 9 35.67 8.05 54.19
CA TYR A 9 37.07 8.37 54.61
C TYR A 9 38.01 7.98 53.43
N ARG A 10 39.25 8.44 53.20
CA ARG A 10 40.02 9.71 53.33
C ARG A 10 41.33 9.48 52.54
N LYS A 11 41.88 10.52 51.91
CA LYS A 11 43.11 10.57 51.07
C LYS A 11 44.39 10.04 51.76
N ILE A 12 45.36 9.54 50.99
CA ILE A 12 46.83 9.77 51.08
C ILE A 12 47.52 9.34 49.75
N PRO A 13 48.67 9.93 49.38
CA PRO A 13 49.02 10.28 48.00
C PRO A 13 50.27 9.57 47.43
N GLY A 14 50.48 9.79 46.12
CA GLY A 14 51.82 10.04 45.59
C GLY A 14 52.77 8.85 45.46
N PHE A 15 52.50 7.94 44.53
CA PHE A 15 53.56 7.11 43.92
C PHE A 15 53.28 6.67 42.47
N LEU A 16 52.16 7.08 41.87
CA LEU A 16 51.71 6.61 40.55
C LEU A 16 51.93 7.60 39.39
N ALA A 17 52.45 8.80 39.67
CA ALA A 17 52.64 9.82 38.63
C ALA A 17 53.94 9.65 37.81
N LEU A 18 54.89 8.83 38.26
CA LEU A 18 56.17 8.67 37.54
C LEU A 18 56.20 7.47 36.58
N THR A 19 55.30 6.50 36.74
CA THR A 19 55.19 5.34 35.85
C THR A 19 54.41 5.65 34.56
N PHE A 20 53.51 6.64 34.57
CA PHE A 20 52.76 7.04 33.37
C PHE A 20 53.55 7.93 32.40
N VAL A 21 54.60 8.62 32.86
CA VAL A 21 55.40 9.47 31.96
C VAL A 21 56.43 8.64 31.16
N ILE A 22 56.96 7.55 31.72
CA ILE A 22 57.91 6.69 31.00
C ILE A 22 57.16 5.75 30.03
N LEU A 23 55.92 5.34 30.34
CA LEU A 23 55.06 4.59 29.40
C LEU A 23 54.50 5.47 28.26
N GLY A 24 54.32 6.78 28.48
CA GLY A 24 53.86 7.73 27.45
C GLY A 24 54.92 8.07 26.39
N ILE A 25 56.21 7.95 26.72
CA ILE A 25 57.31 8.28 25.79
C ILE A 25 57.70 7.07 24.91
N SER A 26 57.47 5.83 25.35
CA SER A 26 57.66 4.64 24.50
C SER A 26 56.51 4.36 23.53
N TRP A 27 55.32 4.92 23.76
CA TRP A 27 54.18 4.76 22.84
C TRP A 27 54.18 5.80 21.69
N THR A 28 54.83 6.95 21.89
CA THR A 28 54.92 8.02 20.87
C THR A 28 56.06 7.82 19.87
N SER A 29 57.08 7.02 20.19
CA SER A 29 58.21 6.75 19.28
C SER A 29 58.03 5.52 18.38
N GLN A 30 56.98 4.70 18.55
CA GLN A 30 56.66 3.59 17.62
C GLN A 30 55.65 4.00 16.51
N ASN A 31 54.86 5.06 16.71
CA ASN A 31 53.90 5.55 15.70
C ASN A 31 54.48 6.56 14.70
N ALA A 32 55.72 7.03 14.90
CA ALA A 32 56.38 7.98 13.99
C ALA A 32 57.31 7.33 12.95
N LEU A 33 57.46 6.00 12.98
CA LEU A 33 58.26 5.22 12.02
C LEU A 33 57.54 3.95 11.53
N ALA A 34 56.22 3.88 11.70
CA ALA A 34 55.40 2.95 10.93
C ALA A 34 55.28 3.53 9.52
N LYS A 35 56.14 3.03 8.64
CA LYS A 35 56.00 3.18 7.19
C LYS A 35 54.53 2.93 6.86
N LYS A 36 53.87 3.89 6.20
CA LYS A 36 52.51 3.76 5.66
C LYS A 36 52.42 2.36 5.04
N GLU A 37 51.80 1.42 5.76
CA GLU A 37 51.43 0.15 5.16
C GLU A 37 50.49 0.56 4.04
N GLU A 38 50.89 0.22 2.82
CA GLU A 38 50.02 0.34 1.66
C GLU A 38 48.68 -0.26 2.07
N THR A 39 47.63 0.54 1.89
CA THR A 39 46.24 0.07 1.90
C THR A 39 46.26 -1.31 1.26
N PRO A 40 45.73 -2.37 1.91
CA PRO A 40 45.74 -3.69 1.29
C PRO A 40 45.10 -3.50 -0.08
N THR A 41 45.89 -3.71 -1.13
CA THR A 41 45.39 -3.75 -2.50
C THR A 41 44.20 -4.69 -2.45
N LEU A 42 43.01 -4.15 -2.70
CA LEU A 42 41.83 -4.95 -2.98
C LEU A 42 42.29 -6.05 -3.90
N GLN A 43 42.26 -7.29 -3.41
CA GLN A 43 42.58 -8.43 -4.23
C GLN A 43 41.42 -8.54 -5.23
N SER A 44 41.60 -7.87 -6.37
CA SER A 44 40.74 -7.82 -7.53
C SER A 44 40.18 -9.20 -7.84
N SER A 45 38.87 -9.31 -8.05
CA SER A 45 38.29 -10.58 -8.48
C SER A 45 38.92 -10.99 -9.81
N SER A 46 39.63 -12.12 -9.83
CA SER A 46 40.41 -12.60 -10.98
C SER A 46 39.55 -13.35 -12.01
N LEU A 47 38.31 -12.91 -12.24
CA LEU A 47 37.35 -13.64 -13.09
C LEU A 47 37.20 -13.05 -14.49
N HIS A 48 37.44 -11.75 -14.68
CA HIS A 48 37.38 -11.14 -16.01
C HIS A 48 38.75 -11.18 -16.70
N PRO A 49 38.87 -11.70 -17.94
CA PRO A 49 40.10 -11.59 -18.71
C PRO A 49 40.40 -10.13 -19.10
N ALA A 50 41.59 -9.85 -19.60
CA ALA A 50 41.92 -8.55 -20.18
C ALA A 50 40.93 -8.21 -21.31
N ILE A 51 40.44 -6.97 -21.34
CA ILE A 51 39.39 -6.53 -22.27
C ILE A 51 40.01 -5.73 -23.40
N ILE A 52 39.65 -6.10 -24.63
CA ILE A 52 39.92 -5.31 -25.82
C ILE A 52 38.62 -4.64 -26.21
N LEU A 53 38.59 -3.31 -26.20
CA LEU A 53 37.43 -2.55 -26.66
C LEU A 53 37.39 -2.61 -28.19
N LEU A 54 36.26 -3.03 -28.73
CA LEU A 54 36.03 -3.23 -30.16
C LEU A 54 34.94 -2.29 -30.66
N ASP A 55 35.07 -1.81 -31.90
CA ASP A 55 34.00 -1.09 -32.60
C ASP A 55 32.99 -2.05 -33.26
N GLU A 56 32.02 -1.49 -34.00
CA GLU A 56 30.98 -2.25 -34.72
C GLU A 56 31.55 -3.25 -35.74
N ASN A 57 32.76 -2.99 -36.27
CA ASN A 57 33.43 -3.83 -37.25
C ASN A 57 34.35 -4.87 -36.61
N ARG A 58 34.35 -4.97 -35.27
CA ARG A 58 35.22 -5.84 -34.46
C ARG A 58 36.70 -5.48 -34.58
N GLU A 59 37.00 -4.23 -34.88
CA GLU A 59 38.36 -3.69 -34.87
C GLU A 59 38.62 -2.97 -33.54
N ASN A 60 39.89 -2.90 -33.12
CA ASN A 60 40.24 -2.27 -31.85
C ASN A 60 40.04 -0.76 -31.94
N VAL A 61 39.29 -0.19 -30.98
CA VAL A 61 38.93 1.23 -30.97
C VAL A 61 40.14 2.18 -30.96
N ILE A 62 41.29 1.76 -30.43
CA ILE A 62 42.52 2.59 -30.46
C ILE A 62 43.16 2.68 -31.86
N GLU A 63 42.82 1.75 -32.75
CA GLU A 63 43.30 1.71 -34.14
C GLU A 63 42.37 2.51 -35.05
N THR A 64 41.05 2.35 -34.87
CA THR A 64 40.04 2.97 -35.73
C THR A 64 39.64 4.37 -35.28
N GLY A 65 39.68 4.64 -33.97
CA GLY A 65 39.16 5.88 -33.38
C GLY A 65 37.64 5.95 -33.35
N LEU A 66 36.94 4.86 -33.66
CA LEU A 66 35.47 4.77 -33.70
C LEU A 66 34.88 4.52 -32.30
N PRO A 67 33.56 4.69 -32.12
CA PRO A 67 32.90 4.35 -30.86
C PRO A 67 33.01 2.87 -30.52
N VAL A 68 32.94 2.54 -29.22
CA VAL A 68 32.90 1.15 -28.76
C VAL A 68 31.56 0.50 -29.03
N SER A 69 31.58 -0.70 -29.60
CA SER A 69 30.46 -1.64 -29.63
C SER A 69 30.54 -2.54 -28.40
N THR A 70 29.63 -2.35 -27.45
CA THR A 70 29.51 -3.21 -26.26
C THR A 70 29.09 -4.62 -26.68
N MET A 71 28.31 -4.73 -27.75
CA MET A 71 27.87 -6.01 -28.30
C MET A 71 29.03 -6.83 -28.85
N ASN A 72 30.02 -6.21 -29.51
CA ASN A 72 31.22 -6.92 -29.97
C ASN A 72 32.26 -7.10 -28.84
N THR A 73 32.47 -6.07 -28.01
CA THR A 73 33.45 -6.07 -26.92
C THR A 73 33.13 -7.14 -25.88
N CYS A 74 31.93 -7.10 -25.31
CA CYS A 74 31.48 -8.08 -24.32
C CYS A 74 31.08 -9.39 -25.00
N GLY A 75 30.62 -9.32 -26.26
CA GLY A 75 30.27 -10.46 -27.10
C GLY A 75 31.42 -11.42 -27.40
N ALA A 76 32.67 -11.00 -27.18
CA ALA A 76 33.84 -11.87 -27.32
C ALA A 76 33.85 -13.02 -26.28
N CYS A 77 33.19 -12.83 -25.14
CA CYS A 77 33.11 -13.80 -24.04
C CYS A 77 31.67 -14.17 -23.65
N HIS A 78 30.72 -13.27 -23.88
CA HIS A 78 29.30 -13.43 -23.57
C HIS A 78 28.48 -13.56 -24.86
N ASP A 79 27.34 -14.22 -24.81
CA ASP A 79 26.39 -14.25 -25.94
C ASP A 79 25.55 -12.98 -25.93
N ALA A 80 26.15 -11.84 -26.29
CA ALA A 80 25.53 -10.52 -26.16
C ALA A 80 24.19 -10.41 -26.94
N GLU A 81 24.10 -11.03 -28.12
CA GLU A 81 22.87 -11.10 -28.93
C GLU A 81 21.76 -11.85 -28.18
N PHE A 82 22.06 -12.99 -27.55
CA PHE A 82 21.10 -13.68 -26.69
C PHE A 82 20.66 -12.81 -25.53
N ILE A 83 21.59 -12.13 -24.85
CA ILE A 83 21.30 -11.30 -23.69
C ILE A 83 20.32 -10.17 -24.04
N GLU A 84 20.61 -9.42 -25.11
CA GLU A 84 19.81 -8.26 -25.53
C GLU A 84 18.42 -8.67 -26.03
N SER A 85 18.36 -9.65 -26.94
CA SER A 85 17.11 -10.13 -27.53
C SER A 85 16.16 -10.78 -26.53
N HIS A 86 16.68 -11.24 -25.38
CA HIS A 86 15.89 -11.83 -24.32
C HIS A 86 15.61 -10.87 -23.17
N SER A 87 16.07 -9.62 -23.18
CA SER A 87 15.83 -8.65 -22.12
C SER A 87 14.66 -7.71 -22.43
N TYR A 88 13.66 -7.65 -21.53
CA TYR A 88 12.59 -6.66 -21.64
C TYR A 88 13.10 -5.25 -21.38
N HIS A 89 14.20 -5.10 -20.64
CA HIS A 89 14.82 -3.79 -20.37
C HIS A 89 15.43 -3.19 -21.64
N ALA A 90 15.86 -4.01 -22.59
CA ALA A 90 16.23 -3.59 -23.93
C ALA A 90 14.98 -3.42 -24.82
N ASN A 91 14.08 -4.42 -24.83
CA ASN A 91 12.97 -4.49 -25.78
C ASN A 91 11.85 -3.46 -25.56
N LEU A 92 11.46 -3.22 -24.30
CA LEU A 92 10.40 -2.28 -23.89
C LEU A 92 9.06 -2.40 -24.65
N GLY A 93 8.70 -3.61 -25.08
CA GLY A 93 7.45 -3.88 -25.79
C GLY A 93 7.51 -3.63 -27.31
N LEU A 94 8.71 -3.46 -27.88
CA LEU A 94 8.91 -3.36 -29.33
C LEU A 94 8.34 -4.57 -30.09
N ASN A 95 8.50 -5.78 -29.55
CA ASN A 95 7.97 -7.01 -30.16
C ASN A 95 6.48 -7.24 -29.85
N GLU A 96 5.84 -6.33 -29.12
CA GLU A 96 4.43 -6.37 -28.74
C GLU A 96 3.62 -5.25 -29.42
N ILE A 97 4.15 -4.62 -30.48
CA ILE A 97 3.47 -3.54 -31.20
C ILE A 97 2.17 -4.06 -31.85
N THR A 98 1.08 -3.35 -31.60
CA THR A 98 -0.25 -3.56 -32.15
C THR A 98 -0.72 -2.34 -32.95
N SER A 99 -1.91 -2.44 -33.55
CA SER A 99 -2.62 -1.25 -34.03
C SER A 99 -2.98 -0.33 -32.85
N PRO A 100 -3.02 1.00 -33.04
CA PRO A 100 -3.47 1.94 -32.02
C PRO A 100 -4.82 1.52 -31.41
N GLY A 101 -4.93 1.59 -30.08
CA GLY A 101 -6.16 1.23 -29.36
C GLY A 101 -6.37 -0.27 -29.13
N SER A 102 -5.41 -1.11 -29.52
CA SER A 102 -5.50 -2.57 -29.36
C SER A 102 -4.68 -3.11 -28.17
N THR A 103 -4.25 -2.23 -27.25
CA THR A 103 -3.47 -2.58 -26.06
C THR A 103 -4.37 -2.78 -24.83
N PRO A 104 -3.85 -3.40 -23.75
CA PRO A 104 -4.57 -3.52 -22.48
C PRO A 104 -4.97 -2.20 -21.83
N SER A 105 -4.30 -1.07 -22.17
CA SER A 105 -4.60 0.26 -21.62
C SER A 105 -5.95 0.83 -22.03
N GLN A 106 -6.53 0.32 -23.13
CA GLN A 106 -7.77 0.81 -23.72
C GLN A 106 -7.72 2.30 -24.13
N ARG A 107 -6.53 2.91 -24.20
CA ARG A 107 -6.35 4.23 -24.81
C ARG A 107 -6.32 4.07 -26.33
N ASP A 108 -7.11 4.85 -27.05
CA ASP A 108 -7.28 4.75 -28.52
C ASP A 108 -5.96 4.93 -29.32
N TRP A 109 -4.92 5.46 -28.69
CA TRP A 109 -3.65 5.82 -29.31
C TRP A 109 -2.45 4.96 -28.89
N ASP A 110 -2.57 4.15 -27.83
CA ASP A 110 -1.45 3.30 -27.40
C ASP A 110 -1.19 2.17 -28.40
N ILE A 111 0.08 1.86 -28.65
CA ILE A 111 0.50 0.86 -29.66
C ILE A 111 1.26 -0.32 -29.07
N THR A 112 1.63 -0.31 -27.81
CA THR A 112 2.22 -1.45 -27.09
C THR A 112 1.83 -1.38 -25.61
N PRO A 113 1.80 -2.50 -24.87
CA PRO A 113 1.74 -2.47 -23.41
C PRO A 113 3.04 -1.94 -22.76
N GLY A 114 4.17 -1.96 -23.48
CA GLY A 114 5.48 -1.58 -22.95
C GLY A 114 5.79 -0.09 -23.04
N PHE A 115 6.91 0.32 -22.45
CA PHE A 115 7.33 1.73 -22.41
C PHE A 115 7.56 2.36 -23.80
N PHE A 116 7.91 1.57 -24.82
CA PHE A 116 8.12 2.05 -26.20
C PHE A 116 6.81 2.15 -27.00
N GLY A 117 5.88 3.01 -26.57
CA GLY A 117 4.64 3.29 -27.29
C GLY A 117 3.35 3.22 -26.47
N LYS A 118 3.49 3.04 -25.16
CA LYS A 118 2.46 3.38 -24.18
C LYS A 118 2.60 4.84 -23.76
N TRP A 119 1.48 5.55 -23.75
CA TRP A 119 1.40 6.94 -23.32
C TRP A 119 1.75 7.11 -21.85
N ASN A 120 2.50 8.17 -21.57
CA ASN A 120 2.85 8.59 -20.23
C ASN A 120 2.42 10.04 -20.05
N SER A 121 1.37 10.25 -19.27
CA SER A 121 0.80 11.56 -19.06
C SER A 121 1.72 12.50 -18.28
N LEU A 122 2.65 11.99 -17.46
CA LEU A 122 3.59 12.85 -16.72
C LEU A 122 4.59 13.55 -17.63
N THR A 123 4.97 12.94 -18.75
CA THR A 123 5.93 13.52 -19.71
C THR A 123 5.24 14.21 -20.87
N TYR A 124 3.98 13.88 -21.15
CA TYR A 124 3.17 14.46 -22.22
C TYR A 124 3.80 14.34 -23.61
N ARG A 125 4.50 13.23 -23.87
CA ARG A 125 5.14 12.93 -25.15
C ARG A 125 4.60 11.65 -25.77
N TYR A 126 3.99 11.78 -26.93
CA TYR A 126 3.30 10.70 -27.64
C TYR A 126 4.17 10.11 -28.75
N LEU A 127 4.54 8.84 -28.63
CA LEU A 127 5.24 8.10 -29.69
C LEU A 127 4.29 7.85 -30.87
N SER A 128 4.41 8.67 -31.91
CA SER A 128 3.48 8.61 -33.03
C SER A 128 3.63 7.31 -33.83
N PRO A 129 2.53 6.63 -34.18
CA PRO A 129 2.54 5.44 -35.03
C PRO A 129 2.89 5.78 -36.49
N ASN A 130 3.24 4.75 -37.25
CA ASN A 130 3.45 4.88 -38.68
C ASN A 130 2.16 5.34 -39.37
N GLY A 131 2.27 6.40 -40.18
CA GLY A 131 1.13 7.00 -40.88
C GLY A 131 0.34 8.02 -40.06
N ASP A 132 0.83 8.43 -38.88
CA ASP A 132 0.25 9.58 -38.18
C ASP A 132 0.47 10.88 -38.98
N GLU A 133 -0.56 11.72 -39.08
CA GLU A 133 -0.50 12.98 -39.82
C GLU A 133 0.23 14.06 -39.02
N LEU A 134 0.18 13.98 -37.69
CA LEU A 134 0.80 14.92 -36.76
C LEU A 134 1.77 14.14 -35.86
N VAL A 135 3.02 14.05 -36.30
CA VAL A 135 4.09 13.42 -35.51
C VAL A 135 4.45 14.31 -34.30
N ASP A 136 4.48 13.71 -33.10
CA ASP A 136 5.07 14.27 -31.88
C ASP A 136 6.45 13.65 -31.64
N LEU A 137 6.51 12.48 -30.98
CA LEU A 137 7.76 11.71 -30.88
C LEU A 137 7.91 10.77 -32.06
N SER A 138 9.04 10.93 -32.75
CA SER A 138 9.62 9.94 -33.63
C SER A 138 10.49 8.95 -32.85
N THR A 139 10.93 7.85 -33.49
CA THR A 139 11.88 6.91 -32.86
C THR A 139 13.19 7.59 -32.41
N PRO A 140 13.89 8.40 -33.23
CA PRO A 140 15.09 9.08 -32.76
C PRO A 140 14.78 10.09 -31.63
N ALA A 141 13.67 10.83 -31.71
CA ALA A 141 13.28 11.74 -30.63
C ALA A 141 12.95 11.00 -29.32
N TRP A 142 12.38 9.79 -29.42
CA TRP A 142 12.14 8.94 -28.27
C TRP A 142 13.46 8.53 -27.61
N ILE A 143 14.49 8.20 -28.38
CA ILE A 143 15.83 7.90 -27.85
C ILE A 143 16.44 9.13 -27.18
N GLN A 144 16.34 10.31 -27.81
CA GLN A 144 16.84 11.57 -27.23
C GLN A 144 16.15 11.89 -25.89
N PHE A 145 14.85 11.65 -25.79
CA PHE A 145 14.06 12.04 -24.62
C PHE A 145 14.00 10.97 -23.51
N TYR A 146 13.79 9.70 -23.87
CA TYR A 146 13.64 8.59 -22.92
C TYR A 146 14.92 7.77 -22.73
N GLY A 147 15.97 8.01 -23.52
CA GLY A 147 17.22 7.25 -23.47
C GLY A 147 17.92 7.31 -22.11
N ALA A 148 17.72 8.38 -21.33
CA ALA A 148 18.18 8.47 -19.94
C ALA A 148 17.65 7.33 -19.05
N ARG A 149 16.50 6.72 -19.40
CA ARG A 149 15.84 5.64 -18.66
C ARG A 149 15.79 4.31 -19.41
N HIS A 150 16.54 4.20 -20.50
CA HIS A 150 16.65 2.99 -21.31
C HIS A 150 18.11 2.57 -21.42
N ILE A 151 18.39 1.28 -21.39
CA ILE A 151 19.76 0.75 -21.36
C ILE A 151 20.39 0.58 -22.75
N GLY A 152 19.67 0.93 -23.83
CA GLY A 152 20.07 0.64 -25.22
C GLY A 152 19.56 -0.73 -25.70
N GLY A 153 19.76 -1.03 -26.98
CA GLY A 153 19.16 -2.20 -27.65
C GLY A 153 17.72 -1.97 -28.09
N GLY A 154 17.02 -3.03 -28.50
CA GLY A 154 15.61 -3.02 -28.88
C GLY A 154 15.26 -1.85 -29.82
N PRO A 155 14.36 -0.93 -29.42
CA PRO A 155 13.90 0.16 -30.27
C PRO A 155 14.97 1.21 -30.59
N ALA A 156 16.14 1.14 -29.95
CA ALA A 156 17.29 2.01 -30.24
C ALA A 156 18.26 1.41 -31.28
N VAL A 157 18.00 0.17 -31.74
CA VAL A 157 18.81 -0.55 -32.73
C VAL A 157 17.95 -1.05 -33.90
N TYR A 158 16.75 -1.54 -33.59
CA TYR A 158 15.83 -2.15 -34.54
C TYR A 158 14.62 -1.27 -34.81
N ALA A 159 14.11 -1.35 -36.03
CA ALA A 159 12.86 -0.76 -36.47
C ALA A 159 11.67 -1.42 -35.75
N ARG A 160 10.47 -0.86 -35.93
CA ARG A 160 9.20 -1.34 -35.36
C ARG A 160 8.78 -2.73 -35.82
N ASP A 161 9.42 -3.29 -36.85
CA ASP A 161 9.26 -4.70 -37.23
C ASP A 161 10.03 -5.67 -36.31
N GLY A 162 10.93 -5.14 -35.46
CA GLY A 162 11.76 -5.90 -34.54
C GLY A 162 12.93 -6.65 -35.19
N GLU A 163 13.14 -6.48 -36.50
CA GLU A 163 14.13 -7.26 -37.26
C GLU A 163 15.09 -6.37 -38.05
N THR A 164 14.59 -5.28 -38.66
CA THR A 164 15.39 -4.42 -39.52
C THR A 164 16.22 -3.45 -38.68
N LEU A 165 17.54 -3.38 -38.91
CA LEU A 165 18.38 -2.35 -38.28
C LEU A 165 17.97 -0.95 -38.72
N LEU A 166 17.93 0.01 -37.79
CA LEU A 166 17.58 1.40 -38.06
C LEU A 166 18.52 2.04 -39.11
N THR A 167 19.81 1.68 -39.08
CA THR A 167 20.81 2.10 -40.08
C THR A 167 20.53 1.60 -41.49
N ASN A 168 19.73 0.55 -41.64
CA ASN A 168 19.35 -0.04 -42.93
C ASN A 168 17.94 0.38 -43.39
N LEU A 169 17.25 1.26 -42.64
CA LEU A 169 15.90 1.68 -42.99
C LEU A 169 15.88 2.57 -44.23
N PRO A 170 15.06 2.26 -45.25
CA PRO A 170 14.88 3.15 -46.38
C PRO A 170 14.11 4.40 -45.94
N ILE A 171 14.64 5.59 -46.24
CA ILE A 171 13.97 6.86 -45.93
C ILE A 171 12.59 6.91 -46.60
N ARG A 172 11.55 7.08 -45.80
CA ARG A 172 10.15 7.19 -46.23
C ARG A 172 9.57 8.49 -45.72
N ARG A 173 9.11 9.35 -46.63
CA ARG A 173 8.53 10.65 -46.25
C ARG A 173 7.36 10.45 -45.28
N GLY A 174 7.39 11.14 -44.14
CA GLY A 174 6.33 11.06 -43.14
C GLY A 174 6.48 9.90 -42.15
N ASP A 175 7.51 9.07 -42.30
CA ASP A 175 7.75 7.92 -41.43
C ASP A 175 8.50 8.36 -40.15
N PRO A 176 7.91 8.17 -38.96
CA PRO A 176 8.52 8.55 -37.67
C PRO A 176 9.74 7.70 -37.31
N GLU A 177 10.12 6.68 -38.10
CA GLU A 177 11.37 5.94 -37.90
C GLU A 177 12.53 6.52 -38.71
N THR A 178 12.26 7.34 -39.73
CA THR A 178 13.31 7.93 -40.60
C THR A 178 13.32 9.45 -40.58
N HIS A 179 12.49 10.04 -39.72
CA HIS A 179 12.35 11.48 -39.59
C HIS A 179 12.24 11.91 -38.13
N ILE A 180 12.50 13.18 -37.87
CA ILE A 180 12.34 13.83 -36.58
C ILE A 180 11.62 15.17 -36.75
N VAL A 181 10.87 15.60 -35.73
CA VAL A 181 10.27 16.93 -35.72
C VAL A 181 11.35 17.93 -35.33
N ASP A 182 11.65 18.89 -36.20
CA ASP A 182 12.52 20.02 -35.87
C ASP A 182 11.82 20.91 -34.82
N PRO A 183 12.38 21.06 -33.61
CA PRO A 183 11.73 21.79 -32.52
C PRO A 183 11.52 23.27 -32.86
N ASN A 184 12.34 23.87 -33.73
CA ASN A 184 12.23 25.29 -34.07
C ASN A 184 11.15 25.57 -35.12
N THR A 185 10.92 24.60 -36.02
CA THR A 185 10.03 24.80 -37.17
C THR A 185 8.75 23.98 -37.10
N GLY A 186 8.69 22.99 -36.21
CA GLY A 186 7.62 22.00 -36.11
C GLY A 186 7.48 21.11 -37.33
N LYS A 187 8.45 21.16 -38.26
CA LYS A 187 8.44 20.39 -39.50
C LYS A 187 9.19 19.09 -39.33
N LEU A 188 8.67 18.07 -39.99
CA LEU A 188 9.30 16.79 -40.06
C LEU A 188 10.50 16.84 -41.03
N VAL A 189 11.71 16.58 -40.52
CA VAL A 189 12.97 16.52 -41.28
C VAL A 189 13.56 15.12 -41.24
N THR A 190 14.37 14.75 -42.24
CA THR A 190 14.98 13.42 -42.30
C THR A 190 16.01 13.24 -41.19
N TRP A 191 15.99 12.07 -40.54
CA TRP A 191 17.03 11.64 -39.60
C TRP A 191 18.06 10.76 -40.32
N ASP A 192 19.34 10.96 -40.02
CA ASP A 192 20.45 10.20 -40.62
C ASP A 192 20.96 9.17 -39.60
N TRP A 193 20.51 7.93 -39.73
CA TRP A 193 20.94 6.82 -38.90
C TRP A 193 22.38 6.38 -39.18
N GLU A 194 22.91 6.61 -40.38
CA GLU A 194 24.31 6.30 -40.71
C GLU A 194 25.25 7.28 -39.99
N ALA A 195 24.86 8.55 -39.92
CA ALA A 195 25.64 9.57 -39.20
C ALA A 195 25.51 9.51 -37.67
N SER A 196 24.28 9.30 -37.16
CA SER A 196 24.03 9.24 -35.70
C SER A 196 24.49 7.92 -35.07
N GLY A 197 24.43 6.82 -35.82
CA GLY A 197 24.57 5.46 -35.28
C GLY A 197 23.33 5.02 -34.50
N VAL A 198 23.48 3.93 -33.75
CA VAL A 198 22.44 3.34 -32.90
C VAL A 198 22.94 3.21 -31.47
N VAL A 199 22.03 3.07 -30.51
CA VAL A 199 22.40 2.85 -29.10
C VAL A 199 22.34 1.36 -28.80
N GLU A 200 23.48 0.68 -28.90
CA GLU A 200 23.61 -0.71 -28.45
C GLU A 200 23.34 -0.86 -26.95
N MET A 201 22.96 -2.06 -26.51
CA MET A 201 22.81 -2.36 -25.08
C MET A 201 24.11 -2.04 -24.32
N ASN A 202 24.02 -1.08 -23.39
CA ASN A 202 25.17 -0.52 -22.71
C ASN A 202 25.51 -1.33 -21.46
N CYS A 203 26.42 -2.29 -21.62
CA CYS A 203 26.89 -3.12 -20.51
C CYS A 203 27.59 -2.31 -19.41
N PHE A 204 28.22 -1.17 -19.76
CA PHE A 204 29.01 -0.39 -18.80
C PHE A 204 28.15 0.23 -17.70
N LEU A 205 26.92 0.63 -17.99
CA LEU A 205 25.99 1.21 -17.00
C LEU A 205 25.84 0.35 -15.73
N CYS A 206 25.89 -0.98 -15.89
CA CYS A 206 25.66 -1.93 -14.80
C CYS A 206 26.93 -2.66 -14.34
N HIS A 207 28.00 -2.63 -15.15
CA HIS A 207 29.17 -3.46 -14.92
C HIS A 207 30.45 -2.69 -14.63
N ILE A 208 30.40 -1.36 -14.52
CA ILE A 208 31.51 -0.54 -13.98
C ILE A 208 31.06 0.20 -12.72
N PRO A 209 31.97 0.54 -11.79
CA PRO A 209 31.61 1.17 -10.52
C PRO A 209 31.01 2.57 -10.70
N ASP A 210 31.64 3.42 -11.50
CA ASP A 210 31.29 4.84 -11.62
C ASP A 210 31.03 5.22 -13.09
N PRO A 211 29.92 4.76 -13.70
CA PRO A 211 29.60 5.12 -15.07
C PRO A 211 29.21 6.58 -15.20
N ASP A 212 29.81 7.29 -16.15
CA ASP A 212 29.44 8.68 -16.47
C ASP A 212 28.14 8.71 -17.29
N ASN A 213 27.01 8.60 -16.60
CA ASN A 213 25.70 8.63 -17.23
C ASN A 213 25.31 10.03 -17.72
N ASP A 214 25.87 11.10 -17.16
CA ASP A 214 25.59 12.47 -17.59
C ASP A 214 26.15 12.72 -19.00
N SER A 215 27.40 12.33 -19.24
CA SER A 215 28.00 12.40 -20.58
C SER A 215 27.26 11.53 -21.59
N ARG A 216 26.77 10.36 -21.16
CA ARG A 216 25.91 9.50 -22.00
C ARG A 216 24.58 10.17 -22.32
N ILE A 217 23.87 10.73 -21.34
CA ILE A 217 22.61 11.43 -21.55
C ILE A 217 22.82 12.58 -22.53
N LYS A 218 23.91 13.35 -22.37
CA LYS A 218 24.24 14.42 -23.30
C LYS A 218 24.45 13.92 -24.73
N ALA A 219 25.17 12.82 -24.92
CA ALA A 219 25.35 12.20 -26.24
C ALA A 219 24.02 11.73 -26.84
N LEU A 220 23.11 11.20 -26.03
CA LEU A 220 21.76 10.83 -26.47
C LEU A 220 20.96 12.07 -26.91
N GLU A 221 20.92 13.12 -26.10
CA GLU A 221 20.23 14.39 -26.42
C GLU A 221 20.76 15.03 -27.70
N ASP A 222 22.08 14.98 -27.92
CA ASP A 222 22.72 15.52 -29.13
C ASP A 222 22.48 14.67 -30.38
N GLY A 223 21.92 13.46 -30.24
CA GLY A 223 21.74 12.53 -31.35
C GLY A 223 23.00 11.78 -31.75
N GLU A 224 24.05 11.81 -30.93
CA GLU A 224 25.30 11.08 -31.13
C GLU A 224 25.18 9.64 -30.60
N PHE A 225 24.16 8.92 -31.07
CA PHE A 225 23.74 7.63 -30.53
C PHE A 225 24.86 6.58 -30.50
N GLY A 226 25.67 6.48 -31.56
CA GLY A 226 26.80 5.56 -31.62
C GLY A 226 27.87 5.83 -30.55
N TRP A 227 28.01 7.08 -30.09
CA TRP A 227 28.97 7.47 -29.05
C TRP A 227 28.43 7.31 -27.64
N ALA A 228 27.12 7.09 -27.44
CA ALA A 228 26.49 7.02 -26.12
C ALA A 228 27.14 5.97 -25.20
N ASN A 229 27.56 4.81 -25.73
CA ASN A 229 28.22 3.78 -24.92
C ASN A 229 29.67 4.13 -24.59
N THR A 230 30.33 4.90 -25.46
CA THR A 230 31.69 5.41 -25.23
C THR A 230 31.69 6.51 -24.19
N ALA A 231 30.68 7.39 -24.21
CA ALA A 231 30.53 8.52 -23.30
C ALA A 231 30.50 8.10 -21.82
N VAL A 232 29.96 6.91 -21.51
CA VAL A 232 29.98 6.34 -20.15
C VAL A 232 31.39 6.17 -19.57
N LEU A 233 32.40 6.04 -20.44
CA LEU A 233 33.79 5.85 -20.05
C LEU A 233 34.57 7.17 -19.88
N PHE A 234 33.93 8.33 -20.04
CA PHE A 234 34.63 9.62 -20.04
C PHE A 234 35.38 9.89 -18.72
N GLU A 235 34.71 9.84 -17.58
CA GLU A 235 35.34 10.07 -16.27
C GLU A 235 36.30 8.96 -15.81
N THR A 236 36.31 7.80 -16.49
CA THR A 236 37.27 6.72 -16.21
C THR A 236 38.69 7.06 -16.70
N GLY A 237 38.84 8.07 -17.56
CA GLY A 237 40.11 8.43 -18.21
C GLY A 237 40.51 7.52 -19.37
N ILE A 238 39.66 6.56 -19.77
CA ILE A 238 39.83 5.74 -20.98
C ILE A 238 39.59 6.58 -22.25
N VAL A 239 38.72 7.58 -22.15
CA VAL A 239 38.33 8.48 -23.24
C VAL A 239 38.55 9.92 -22.78
N GLU A 240 39.02 10.78 -23.68
CA GLU A 240 39.15 12.22 -23.50
C GLU A 240 38.20 12.95 -24.45
N SER A 241 37.84 14.20 -24.13
CA SER A 241 37.06 15.06 -25.01
C SER A 241 37.95 16.14 -25.61
N ILE A 242 38.08 16.15 -26.94
CA ILE A 242 38.85 17.15 -27.68
C ILE A 242 37.91 17.89 -28.62
N SER A 243 37.69 19.18 -28.33
CA SER A 243 36.77 20.03 -29.10
C SER A 243 35.34 19.46 -29.18
N GLY A 244 34.88 18.81 -28.11
CA GLY A 244 33.55 18.21 -28.03
C GLY A 244 33.45 16.79 -28.60
N ASN A 245 34.50 16.25 -29.22
CA ASN A 245 34.51 14.87 -29.72
C ASN A 245 35.29 13.95 -28.77
N TYR A 246 34.78 12.73 -28.60
CA TYR A 246 35.46 11.68 -27.85
C TYR A 246 36.69 11.16 -28.61
N VAL A 247 37.82 11.02 -27.90
CA VAL A 247 39.09 10.51 -28.41
C VAL A 247 39.66 9.52 -27.41
N TRP A 248 40.09 8.35 -27.88
CA TRP A 248 40.65 7.30 -27.03
C TRP A 248 42.01 7.70 -26.44
N ASN A 249 42.12 7.62 -25.11
CA ASN A 249 43.38 7.84 -24.40
C ASN A 249 44.29 6.63 -24.56
N LYS A 250 45.32 6.73 -25.39
CA LYS A 250 46.26 5.63 -25.65
C LYS A 250 47.00 5.16 -24.39
N GLU A 251 47.18 6.02 -23.39
CA GLU A 251 47.82 5.64 -22.13
C GLU A 251 46.93 4.75 -21.25
N ALA A 252 45.62 4.69 -21.52
CA ALA A 252 44.69 3.79 -20.83
C ALA A 252 44.81 2.32 -21.26
N PHE A 253 45.57 2.04 -22.32
CA PHE A 253 45.70 0.71 -22.92
C PHE A 253 47.11 0.11 -22.74
N THR A 254 47.21 -1.21 -22.80
CA THR A 254 48.47 -1.96 -22.83
C THR A 254 49.06 -1.97 -24.25
N GLU A 255 50.30 -2.42 -24.39
CA GLU A 255 50.92 -2.59 -25.72
C GLU A 255 50.17 -3.60 -26.62
N ASN A 256 49.35 -4.47 -26.04
CA ASN A 256 48.51 -5.42 -26.75
C ASN A 256 47.13 -4.85 -27.12
N GLY A 257 46.87 -3.57 -26.79
CA GLY A 257 45.58 -2.91 -27.04
C GLY A 257 44.48 -3.30 -26.06
N GLU A 258 44.84 -3.85 -24.90
CA GLU A 258 43.89 -4.17 -23.82
C GLU A 258 43.72 -2.96 -22.89
N VAL A 259 42.52 -2.72 -22.36
CA VAL A 259 42.31 -1.67 -21.36
C VAL A 259 43.00 -2.07 -20.04
N LYS A 260 43.66 -1.12 -19.39
CA LYS A 260 44.23 -1.33 -18.06
C LYS A 260 43.13 -1.66 -17.06
N PHE A 261 43.32 -2.77 -16.35
CA PHE A 261 42.33 -3.34 -15.44
C PHE A 261 41.77 -2.32 -14.42
N ASP A 262 42.66 -1.51 -13.82
CA ASP A 262 42.31 -0.55 -12.77
C ASP A 262 41.41 0.60 -13.26
N LEU A 263 41.24 0.80 -14.57
CA LEU A 263 40.41 1.86 -15.14
C LEU A 263 38.96 1.44 -15.41
N LEU A 264 38.76 0.20 -15.87
CA LEU A 264 37.41 -0.30 -16.20
C LEU A 264 36.76 -1.05 -15.03
N ASN A 265 37.58 -1.78 -14.25
CA ASN A 265 37.19 -2.48 -13.03
C ASN A 265 35.81 -3.18 -13.10
N ILE A 266 35.65 -4.10 -14.05
CA ILE A 266 34.36 -4.77 -14.26
C ILE A 266 33.86 -5.48 -12.99
N GLN A 267 32.61 -5.21 -12.64
CA GLN A 267 31.93 -5.75 -11.46
C GLN A 267 30.50 -6.21 -11.75
N GLY A 268 29.86 -6.82 -10.76
CA GLY A 268 28.41 -7.00 -10.78
C GLY A 268 27.70 -5.68 -10.45
N PRO A 269 26.43 -5.51 -10.86
CA PRO A 269 25.66 -4.31 -10.60
C PRO A 269 25.45 -4.08 -9.09
N VAL A 270 25.66 -2.84 -8.66
CA VAL A 270 25.35 -2.33 -7.32
C VAL A 270 24.12 -1.41 -7.36
N ASN A 271 23.63 -0.98 -6.19
CA ASN A 271 22.41 -0.16 -6.10
C ASN A 271 22.51 1.14 -6.90
N ASP A 272 23.66 1.83 -6.83
CA ASP A 272 23.87 3.08 -7.56
C ASP A 272 23.70 2.91 -9.08
N ASN A 273 24.14 1.78 -9.65
CA ASN A 273 23.91 1.48 -11.07
C ASN A 273 22.41 1.40 -11.40
N CYS A 274 21.60 0.79 -10.52
CA CYS A 274 20.14 0.76 -10.69
C CYS A 274 19.51 2.14 -10.51
N GLY A 275 20.06 2.96 -9.61
CA GLY A 275 19.65 4.33 -9.33
C GLY A 275 19.73 5.28 -10.52
N LEU A 276 20.61 5.00 -11.50
CA LEU A 276 20.76 5.80 -12.73
C LEU A 276 19.45 6.00 -13.51
N CYS A 277 18.53 5.03 -13.45
CA CYS A 277 17.28 5.05 -14.23
C CYS A 277 16.01 4.98 -13.37
N HIS A 278 16.08 4.37 -12.17
CA HIS A 278 14.90 4.03 -11.39
C HIS A 278 14.51 5.08 -10.35
N GLY A 279 15.45 5.60 -9.55
CA GLY A 279 15.14 6.36 -8.34
C GLY A 279 16.37 6.86 -7.59
N LEU A 280 16.16 7.63 -6.52
CA LEU A 280 17.24 8.03 -5.61
C LEU A 280 17.76 6.80 -4.86
N VAL A 281 18.98 6.43 -5.20
CA VAL A 281 19.86 5.60 -4.38
C VAL A 281 20.95 6.52 -3.83
N HIS A 282 21.19 6.43 -2.52
CA HIS A 282 22.20 7.21 -1.82
C HIS A 282 22.92 6.32 -0.82
N ASP A 283 24.04 5.75 -1.26
CA ASP A 283 24.83 4.80 -0.47
C ASP A 283 25.99 5.47 0.32
N ASP A 284 26.30 6.76 0.08
CA ASP A 284 27.33 7.50 0.84
C ASP A 284 26.76 8.11 2.13
N ILE A 285 27.12 7.54 3.28
CA ILE A 285 26.67 8.03 4.58
C ILE A 285 27.37 9.32 5.05
N GLU A 286 28.54 9.65 4.50
CA GLU A 286 29.33 10.83 4.88
C GLU A 286 28.81 12.10 4.19
N GLU A 287 28.23 11.96 2.99
CA GLU A 287 27.52 13.03 2.29
C GLU A 287 26.05 13.10 2.75
N PRO A 288 25.59 14.23 3.32
CA PRO A 288 24.19 14.38 3.69
C PRO A 288 23.28 14.35 2.45
N LEU A 289 22.29 13.45 2.44
CA LEU A 289 21.32 13.36 1.37
C LEU A 289 20.49 14.65 1.26
N VAL A 290 20.49 15.26 0.07
CA VAL A 290 19.69 16.46 -0.24
C VAL A 290 18.91 16.22 -1.52
N LEU A 291 17.64 16.61 -1.50
CA LEU A 291 16.75 16.70 -2.64
C LEU A 291 16.08 18.08 -2.64
N SER A 292 15.80 18.59 -3.83
CA SER A 292 15.09 19.85 -4.03
C SER A 292 13.69 19.55 -4.58
N GLY A 293 12.73 19.38 -3.67
CA GLY A 293 11.32 19.04 -3.96
C GLY A 293 11.10 17.93 -4.98
N CYS A 294 10.06 18.04 -5.81
CA CYS A 294 9.77 17.06 -6.86
C CYS A 294 10.53 17.34 -8.17
N ALA A 295 11.80 17.72 -8.08
CA ALA A 295 12.63 17.91 -9.27
C ALA A 295 12.70 16.60 -10.08
N PRO A 296 12.63 16.65 -11.43
CA PRO A 296 12.38 15.49 -12.30
C PRO A 296 13.56 14.53 -12.47
N ASP A 297 14.59 14.58 -11.64
CA ASP A 297 15.84 13.85 -11.86
C ASP A 297 15.71 12.34 -11.62
N ARG A 298 14.71 11.86 -10.86
CA ARG A 298 14.58 10.43 -10.51
C ARG A 298 13.14 9.91 -10.42
N TRP A 299 12.78 8.98 -11.32
CA TRP A 299 11.38 8.61 -11.59
C TRP A 299 10.59 8.03 -10.41
N SER A 300 11.09 7.00 -9.72
CA SER A 300 10.36 6.42 -8.58
C SER A 300 10.25 7.43 -7.45
N THR A 301 11.32 8.18 -7.18
CA THR A 301 11.34 9.22 -6.15
C THR A 301 10.31 10.31 -6.42
N ILE A 302 10.21 10.86 -7.62
CA ILE A 302 9.19 11.87 -7.92
C ILE A 302 7.77 11.31 -7.95
N THR A 303 7.59 10.04 -8.32
CA THR A 303 6.25 9.45 -8.42
C THR A 303 5.72 8.90 -7.10
N THR A 304 6.58 8.66 -6.10
CA THR A 304 6.20 7.98 -4.85
C THR A 304 6.89 8.48 -3.59
N GLY A 305 7.89 9.36 -3.69
CA GLY A 305 8.72 9.78 -2.56
C GLY A 305 9.73 8.75 -2.07
N GLN A 306 9.84 7.57 -2.71
CA GLN A 306 10.76 6.51 -2.28
C GLN A 306 12.24 6.90 -2.47
N ILE A 307 13.05 6.58 -1.46
CA ILE A 307 14.50 6.84 -1.38
C ILE A 307 15.19 5.60 -0.81
N ILE A 308 16.09 5.02 -1.58
CA ILE A 308 16.89 3.87 -1.14
C ILE A 308 18.18 4.43 -0.51
N SER A 309 18.24 4.45 0.82
CA SER A 309 19.44 4.89 1.52
C SER A 309 19.56 4.27 2.92
N SER A 310 20.78 3.93 3.29
CA SER A 310 21.14 3.51 4.64
C SER A 310 21.27 4.69 5.63
N GLN A 311 21.38 5.92 5.12
CA GLN A 311 21.51 7.11 5.94
C GLN A 311 20.25 7.33 6.79
N ARG A 312 20.43 7.83 8.02
CA ARG A 312 19.30 8.17 8.89
C ARG A 312 18.62 9.45 8.40
N LEU A 313 17.29 9.48 8.50
CA LEU A 313 16.49 10.67 8.18
C LEU A 313 17.00 11.93 8.91
N SER A 314 17.30 11.80 10.19
CA SER A 314 17.86 12.86 11.05
C SER A 314 19.24 13.36 10.63
N GLU A 315 20.02 12.55 9.91
CA GLU A 315 21.38 12.86 9.46
C GLU A 315 21.44 13.39 8.02
N SER A 316 20.33 13.28 7.27
CA SER A 316 20.21 13.85 5.92
C SER A 316 20.42 15.36 5.89
N GLY A 317 20.64 15.95 4.72
CA GLY A 317 20.63 17.39 4.52
C GLY A 317 19.22 17.98 4.36
N MET A 318 18.18 17.13 4.30
CA MET A 318 16.78 17.52 4.09
C MET A 318 16.20 18.36 5.23
N ASN A 319 15.34 19.34 4.91
CA ASN A 319 14.59 20.11 5.90
C ASN A 319 13.31 19.38 6.34
N LEU A 320 13.46 18.28 7.09
CA LEU A 320 12.35 17.43 7.52
C LEU A 320 11.60 17.99 8.73
N ALA A 321 10.28 17.85 8.74
CA ALA A 321 9.48 18.09 9.94
C ALA A 321 9.86 17.11 11.06
N ASN A 322 10.03 17.64 12.29
CA ASN A 322 10.44 16.87 13.47
C ASN A 322 11.73 16.03 13.26
N LYS A 323 12.66 16.51 12.42
CA LYS A 323 13.87 15.80 12.00
C LYS A 323 14.66 15.14 13.14
N GLU A 324 14.78 15.81 14.28
CA GLU A 324 15.52 15.31 15.45
C GLU A 324 14.94 13.99 16.02
N GLU A 325 13.67 13.70 15.76
CA GLU A 325 12.97 12.48 16.20
C GLU A 325 13.08 11.33 15.17
N LEU A 326 13.51 11.62 13.94
CA LEU A 326 13.55 10.66 12.83
C LEU A 326 14.87 9.86 12.83
N THR A 327 15.00 8.91 13.74
CA THR A 327 16.24 8.15 13.97
C THR A 327 16.41 6.89 13.12
N ARG A 328 15.42 6.53 12.30
CA ARG A 328 15.47 5.39 11.38
C ARG A 328 16.22 5.73 10.07
N PRO A 329 16.76 4.72 9.35
CA PRO A 329 17.18 4.90 7.96
C PRO A 329 16.01 5.27 7.05
N TRP A 330 16.32 5.77 5.85
CA TRP A 330 15.34 5.90 4.76
C TRP A 330 14.73 4.54 4.44
N ASP A 331 15.58 3.55 4.12
CA ASP A 331 15.19 2.16 3.86
C ASP A 331 16.02 1.18 4.70
N VAL A 332 15.36 0.33 5.49
CA VAL A 332 16.03 -0.67 6.33
C VAL A 332 16.80 -1.70 5.49
N HIS A 333 16.39 -1.98 4.24
CA HIS A 333 17.10 -2.93 3.40
C HIS A 333 18.49 -2.42 3.02
N ALA A 334 18.61 -1.12 2.72
CA ALA A 334 19.89 -0.47 2.46
C ALA A 334 20.78 -0.45 3.73
N GLU A 335 20.22 -0.17 4.91
CA GLU A 335 20.93 -0.29 6.20
C GLU A 335 21.50 -1.71 6.41
N ARG A 336 20.79 -2.74 5.94
CA ARG A 336 21.19 -4.14 6.04
C ARG A 336 22.03 -4.64 4.88
N LEU A 337 22.51 -3.73 4.02
CA LEU A 337 23.39 -4.02 2.88
C LEU A 337 22.76 -4.99 1.87
N LEU A 338 21.44 -5.01 1.78
CA LEU A 338 20.74 -5.72 0.70
C LEU A 338 20.89 -4.93 -0.59
N SER A 339 21.29 -5.61 -1.65
CA SER A 339 21.42 -5.03 -2.97
C SER A 339 20.11 -5.14 -3.75
N CYS A 340 19.85 -4.23 -4.69
CA CYS A 340 18.71 -4.31 -5.59
C CYS A 340 18.64 -5.68 -6.28
N THR A 341 19.79 -6.24 -6.65
CA THR A 341 19.92 -7.54 -7.32
C THR A 341 19.63 -8.75 -6.43
N ASP A 342 19.60 -8.61 -5.10
CA ASP A 342 19.17 -9.70 -4.20
C ASP A 342 17.67 -9.97 -4.35
N CYS A 343 16.88 -8.96 -4.71
CA CYS A 343 15.44 -9.06 -4.96
C CYS A 343 15.10 -9.07 -6.46
N HIS A 344 15.80 -8.24 -7.26
CA HIS A 344 15.65 -8.07 -8.70
C HIS A 344 16.74 -8.79 -9.50
N TYR A 345 16.99 -10.06 -9.17
CA TYR A 345 18.01 -10.87 -9.85
C TYR A 345 17.62 -11.20 -11.29
N SER A 346 18.61 -11.51 -12.13
CA SER A 346 18.33 -12.09 -13.46
C SER A 346 17.64 -13.44 -13.29
N VAL A 347 16.49 -13.66 -13.93
CA VAL A 347 15.62 -14.82 -13.66
C VAL A 347 16.24 -16.19 -13.96
N ASN A 348 17.36 -16.29 -14.68
CA ASN A 348 18.11 -17.55 -14.83
C ASN A 348 19.36 -17.63 -13.93
N ASN A 349 19.53 -16.72 -12.96
CA ASN A 349 20.67 -16.75 -12.06
C ASN A 349 20.62 -18.02 -11.19
N PRO A 350 21.62 -18.92 -11.26
CA PRO A 350 21.54 -20.23 -10.64
C PRO A 350 21.57 -20.21 -9.10
N LEU A 351 22.01 -19.11 -8.48
CA LEU A 351 22.01 -18.92 -7.03
C LEU A 351 20.64 -18.50 -6.52
N TYR A 352 19.99 -17.57 -7.21
CA TYR A 352 18.74 -16.95 -6.75
C TYR A 352 17.50 -17.59 -7.37
N TYR A 353 17.62 -18.27 -8.51
CA TYR A 353 16.52 -18.90 -9.23
C TYR A 353 15.80 -19.92 -8.37
N GLU A 354 14.53 -19.64 -8.11
CA GLU A 354 13.54 -20.59 -7.65
C GLU A 354 12.58 -20.88 -8.79
N GLU A 355 12.52 -22.15 -9.20
CA GLU A 355 11.63 -22.62 -10.26
C GLU A 355 10.18 -22.35 -9.83
N ALA A 356 9.40 -21.62 -10.63
CA ALA A 356 8.00 -21.36 -10.33
C ALA A 356 7.27 -22.68 -10.05
N ASN A 357 6.42 -22.73 -9.02
CA ASN A 357 5.75 -23.97 -8.56
C ASN A 357 5.03 -24.74 -9.69
N ALA A 358 4.61 -24.06 -10.77
CA ALA A 358 3.98 -24.68 -11.93
C ALA A 358 4.94 -25.52 -12.80
N LEU A 359 6.24 -25.24 -12.77
CA LEU A 359 7.28 -25.91 -13.58
C LEU A 359 8.04 -26.99 -12.79
N LYS A 360 8.05 -26.88 -11.46
CA LYS A 360 8.66 -27.84 -10.56
C LYS A 360 7.69 -28.99 -10.29
N PRO A 361 8.01 -30.25 -10.65
CA PRO A 361 7.15 -31.38 -10.32
C PRO A 361 6.86 -31.45 -8.81
N ASP A 362 5.59 -31.60 -8.42
CA ASP A 362 5.11 -31.55 -7.01
C ASP A 362 5.86 -32.46 -6.03
N HIS A 363 6.54 -33.50 -6.52
CA HIS A 363 7.28 -34.47 -5.72
C HIS A 363 8.76 -34.13 -5.52
N LEU A 364 9.29 -33.10 -6.19
CA LEU A 364 10.68 -32.67 -6.03
C LEU A 364 10.77 -31.65 -4.89
N ILE A 365 11.62 -31.94 -3.91
CA ILE A 365 11.99 -30.95 -2.88
C ILE A 365 13.06 -30.01 -3.44
N PHE A 366 13.96 -30.53 -4.28
CA PHE A 366 15.04 -29.81 -4.95
C PHE A 366 15.11 -30.24 -6.42
N ASP A 367 15.13 -29.29 -7.35
CA ASP A 367 15.33 -29.58 -8.77
C ASP A 367 16.80 -29.40 -9.16
N PRO A 368 17.50 -30.48 -9.57
CA PRO A 368 18.91 -30.40 -9.96
C PRO A 368 19.14 -29.84 -11.38
N ARG A 369 18.09 -29.56 -12.17
CA ARG A 369 18.19 -29.11 -13.58
C ARG A 369 18.46 -27.60 -13.71
N ARG A 370 19.36 -27.06 -12.88
CA ARG A 370 19.75 -25.65 -12.93
C ARG A 370 20.86 -25.43 -13.95
N ILE A 371 20.92 -24.24 -14.54
CA ILE A 371 22.05 -23.82 -15.35
C ILE A 371 23.31 -23.77 -14.47
N GLU A 372 24.45 -24.20 -15.01
CA GLU A 372 25.72 -24.10 -14.29
C GLU A 372 26.21 -22.64 -14.30
N ILE A 373 26.95 -22.22 -13.27
CA ILE A 373 27.42 -20.82 -13.18
C ILE A 373 28.24 -20.38 -14.39
N GLY A 374 29.05 -21.28 -14.97
CA GLY A 374 29.82 -20.99 -16.18
C GLY A 374 28.95 -20.77 -17.42
N GLU A 375 27.82 -21.48 -17.54
CA GLU A 375 26.87 -21.30 -18.64
C GLU A 375 26.04 -20.03 -18.43
N TYR A 376 25.65 -19.74 -17.18
CA TYR A 376 24.99 -18.48 -16.82
C TYR A 376 25.86 -17.27 -17.13
N LEU A 377 27.18 -17.32 -16.86
CA LEU A 377 28.08 -16.23 -17.20
C LEU A 377 28.13 -15.96 -18.71
N VAL A 378 28.00 -16.98 -19.56
CA VAL A 378 27.95 -16.78 -21.02
C VAL A 378 26.57 -16.27 -21.47
N ARG A 379 25.48 -16.75 -20.85
CA ARG A 379 24.08 -16.44 -21.25
C ARG A 379 23.21 -15.98 -20.07
N PRO A 380 23.52 -14.85 -19.42
CA PRO A 380 22.63 -14.28 -18.41
C PRO A 380 21.42 -13.64 -19.11
N LEU A 381 20.18 -13.99 -18.75
CA LEU A 381 19.00 -13.53 -19.49
C LEU A 381 18.79 -12.01 -19.46
N HIS A 382 19.31 -11.31 -18.44
CA HIS A 382 19.04 -9.88 -18.19
C HIS A 382 17.55 -9.50 -18.20
N GLN A 383 16.70 -10.50 -17.97
CA GLN A 383 15.34 -10.36 -17.49
C GLN A 383 15.40 -10.32 -15.98
N PHE A 384 15.14 -9.16 -15.40
CA PHE A 384 15.20 -8.97 -13.97
C PHE A 384 13.86 -9.32 -13.33
N ALA A 385 13.94 -10.08 -12.25
CA ALA A 385 12.79 -10.44 -11.44
C ALA A 385 12.08 -9.16 -10.96
N ARG A 386 10.76 -9.16 -10.95
CA ARG A 386 9.97 -7.99 -10.50
C ARG A 386 8.78 -8.41 -9.66
N GLY A 387 8.29 -7.45 -8.90
CA GLY A 387 7.05 -7.56 -8.14
C GLY A 387 5.86 -7.09 -8.95
N ASP A 388 4.72 -7.14 -8.28
CA ASP A 388 3.46 -6.60 -8.77
C ASP A 388 3.52 -5.06 -8.74
N SER A 389 3.28 -4.41 -9.88
CA SER A 389 3.36 -2.94 -9.98
C SER A 389 2.19 -2.38 -10.79
N ALA A 390 1.61 -1.28 -10.30
CA ALA A 390 0.39 -0.71 -10.85
C ALA A 390 0.54 -0.01 -12.22
N GLN A 391 1.77 0.26 -12.67
CA GLN A 391 2.05 1.06 -13.87
C GLN A 391 1.97 0.25 -15.18
N GLY A 392 2.06 -1.08 -15.12
CA GLY A 392 1.84 -1.97 -16.27
C GLY A 392 2.74 -1.71 -17.49
N THR A 393 3.96 -1.18 -17.30
CA THR A 393 4.94 -0.85 -18.38
C THR A 393 6.19 -1.74 -18.36
N ILE A 394 6.27 -2.66 -17.40
CA ILE A 394 7.40 -3.57 -17.20
C ILE A 394 6.98 -4.97 -17.69
N ALA A 395 7.95 -5.86 -17.93
CA ALA A 395 7.78 -7.23 -18.41
C ALA A 395 6.56 -7.94 -17.78
N PRO A 396 5.45 -8.12 -18.51
CA PRO A 396 4.21 -8.65 -17.94
C PRO A 396 4.34 -10.13 -17.55
N ASN A 397 5.18 -10.88 -18.26
CA ASN A 397 5.45 -12.29 -18.00
C ASN A 397 6.35 -12.55 -16.77
N LEU A 398 6.85 -11.51 -16.12
CA LEU A 398 7.72 -11.61 -14.94
C LEU A 398 7.05 -11.10 -13.66
N GLU A 399 5.74 -10.86 -13.68
CA GLU A 399 4.99 -10.51 -12.47
C GLU A 399 5.23 -11.54 -11.36
N ASN A 400 5.45 -11.02 -10.15
CA ASN A 400 5.65 -11.82 -8.94
C ASN A 400 6.82 -12.83 -9.01
N THR A 401 7.86 -12.53 -9.80
CA THR A 401 9.08 -13.35 -9.88
C THR A 401 10.16 -12.92 -8.90
N MET A 402 10.07 -11.70 -8.34
CA MET A 402 11.01 -11.23 -7.31
C MET A 402 10.81 -11.97 -5.99
N ARG A 403 11.85 -12.00 -5.16
CA ARG A 403 11.73 -12.43 -3.76
C ARG A 403 10.76 -11.51 -3.03
N ARG A 404 9.81 -12.11 -2.32
CA ARG A 404 8.86 -11.41 -1.46
C ARG A 404 9.39 -11.37 -0.02
N CYS A 405 8.80 -10.52 0.82
CA CYS A 405 9.23 -10.36 2.21
C CYS A 405 9.32 -11.71 2.96
N ASP A 406 8.36 -12.61 2.73
CA ASP A 406 8.28 -13.95 3.32
C ASP A 406 9.34 -14.94 2.81
N SER A 407 10.06 -14.62 1.73
CA SER A 407 11.21 -15.39 1.25
C SER A 407 12.44 -15.23 2.17
N CYS A 408 12.51 -14.12 2.92
CA CYS A 408 13.61 -13.80 3.83
C CYS A 408 13.18 -13.68 5.30
N HIS A 409 11.91 -13.34 5.55
CA HIS A 409 11.36 -13.11 6.88
C HIS A 409 10.36 -14.20 7.28
N ASP A 410 10.57 -14.80 8.45
CA ASP A 410 9.58 -15.64 9.09
C ASP A 410 8.64 -14.78 9.96
N THR A 411 7.43 -14.58 9.47
CA THR A 411 6.44 -13.79 10.19
C THR A 411 6.05 -14.44 11.52
N THR A 412 6.09 -15.78 11.63
CA THR A 412 5.62 -16.54 12.81
C THR A 412 6.52 -16.40 14.04
N GLN A 413 7.74 -15.87 13.88
CA GLN A 413 8.69 -15.69 14.97
C GLN A 413 8.72 -14.25 15.54
N THR A 414 8.13 -13.29 14.83
CA THR A 414 8.31 -11.86 15.11
C THR A 414 7.00 -11.11 15.35
N HIS A 415 5.87 -11.63 14.84
CA HIS A 415 4.56 -10.96 14.88
C HIS A 415 3.62 -11.49 15.98
N ASP A 416 4.15 -12.04 17.07
CA ASP A 416 3.36 -12.59 18.21
C ASP A 416 2.40 -11.57 18.85
N TRP A 417 2.64 -10.27 18.64
CA TRP A 417 1.79 -9.19 19.11
C TRP A 417 0.49 -9.06 18.32
N LEU A 418 0.46 -9.54 17.07
CA LEU A 418 -0.64 -9.36 16.12
C LEU A 418 -1.64 -10.53 16.26
N PRO A 419 -2.86 -10.30 16.77
CA PRO A 419 -3.86 -11.35 16.85
C PRO A 419 -4.31 -11.76 15.45
N TYR A 420 -4.61 -13.06 15.26
CA TYR A 420 -5.01 -13.62 13.97
C TYR A 420 -4.04 -13.29 12.82
N GLN A 421 -2.76 -13.60 13.03
CA GLN A 421 -1.67 -13.31 12.10
C GLN A 421 -1.97 -13.73 10.65
N ASP A 422 -2.39 -14.97 10.43
CA ASP A 422 -2.68 -15.49 9.08
C ASP A 422 -3.73 -14.63 8.35
N ARG A 423 -4.73 -14.12 9.07
CA ARG A 423 -5.75 -13.27 8.46
C ARG A 423 -5.18 -11.92 8.05
N HIS A 424 -4.32 -11.33 8.87
CA HIS A 424 -3.67 -10.07 8.53
C HIS A 424 -2.70 -10.25 7.35
N MET A 425 -1.87 -11.28 7.35
CA MET A 425 -0.94 -11.57 6.26
C MET A 425 -1.67 -11.90 4.94
N SER A 426 -2.91 -12.39 5.00
CA SER A 426 -3.75 -12.60 3.81
C SER A 426 -4.42 -11.34 3.28
N ALA A 427 -4.59 -10.31 4.12
CA ALA A 427 -5.38 -9.12 3.79
C ALA A 427 -4.51 -7.88 3.55
N LEU A 428 -3.33 -7.83 4.16
CA LEU A 428 -2.38 -6.73 4.09
C LEU A 428 -1.07 -7.23 3.50
N SER A 429 -0.50 -6.44 2.59
CA SER A 429 0.92 -6.54 2.27
C SER A 429 1.78 -6.12 3.47
N CYS A 430 3.05 -6.57 3.54
CA CYS A 430 3.95 -6.19 4.63
C CYS A 430 4.18 -4.67 4.64
N GLU A 431 4.28 -4.11 3.44
CA GLU A 431 4.41 -2.71 3.09
C GLU A 431 3.31 -1.83 3.72
N SER A 432 2.08 -2.33 3.85
CA SER A 432 0.98 -1.61 4.50
C SER A 432 1.26 -1.24 5.97
N CYS A 433 2.03 -2.08 6.67
CA CYS A 433 2.42 -1.83 8.06
C CYS A 433 3.82 -1.22 8.18
N HIS A 434 4.72 -1.56 7.25
CA HIS A 434 6.12 -1.16 7.29
C HIS A 434 6.43 0.13 6.51
N ILE A 435 5.49 0.68 5.74
CA ILE A 435 5.62 2.00 5.10
C ILE A 435 4.46 2.89 5.58
N PRO A 436 4.41 3.25 6.88
CA PRO A 436 3.34 4.07 7.41
C PRO A 436 3.42 5.53 6.89
N GLN A 437 4.61 6.04 6.62
CA GLN A 437 4.81 7.42 6.22
C GLN A 437 6.02 7.48 5.30
N LEU A 438 5.92 8.24 4.21
CA LEU A 438 7.05 8.64 3.38
C LEU A 438 7.56 9.98 3.90
N TYR A 439 8.88 10.16 3.97
CA TYR A 439 9.52 11.40 4.46
C TYR A 439 10.12 12.24 3.34
N SER A 440 9.58 12.09 2.14
CA SER A 440 9.94 12.84 0.94
C SER A 440 8.69 13.43 0.28
N SER A 441 8.90 14.36 -0.65
CA SER A 441 7.86 14.87 -1.53
C SER A 441 7.57 13.92 -2.68
N ALA A 442 6.35 13.96 -3.20
CA ALA A 442 5.97 13.25 -4.42
C ALA A 442 5.02 14.11 -5.25
N ASN A 443 4.95 13.82 -6.54
CA ASN A 443 3.97 14.42 -7.43
C ASN A 443 2.55 14.10 -6.93
N GLU A 444 1.71 15.13 -6.88
CA GLU A 444 0.27 15.02 -6.60
C GLU A 444 -0.54 15.17 -7.89
N MET A 445 -0.25 16.22 -8.67
CA MET A 445 -0.90 16.44 -9.95
C MET A 445 0.00 17.13 -10.98
N HIS A 446 -0.30 16.87 -12.24
CA HIS A 446 0.27 17.52 -13.42
C HIS A 446 -0.87 18.13 -14.26
N ASP A 447 -0.83 19.43 -14.49
CA ASP A 447 -1.78 20.12 -15.35
C ASP A 447 -1.08 20.54 -16.66
N TRP A 448 -1.18 19.67 -17.67
CA TRP A 448 -0.80 19.96 -19.05
C TRP A 448 -1.89 20.71 -19.81
N THR A 449 -2.97 21.14 -19.16
CA THR A 449 -3.95 22.01 -19.83
C THR A 449 -3.44 23.43 -19.99
N VAL A 450 -2.45 23.81 -19.18
CA VAL A 450 -1.66 25.04 -19.21
C VAL A 450 -0.17 24.71 -19.39
N ILE A 451 0.62 25.69 -19.85
CA ILE A 451 2.06 25.53 -20.07
C ILE A 451 2.82 26.70 -19.42
N ASN A 452 3.87 26.38 -18.68
CA ASN A 452 4.84 27.35 -18.18
C ASN A 452 5.69 27.92 -19.32
N LEU A 453 6.35 29.06 -19.10
CA LEU A 453 7.20 29.69 -20.12
C LEU A 453 8.37 28.80 -20.61
N ASP A 454 8.76 27.80 -19.82
CA ASP A 454 9.80 26.83 -20.17
C ASP A 454 9.27 25.58 -20.90
N GLY A 455 7.97 25.54 -21.21
CA GLY A 455 7.31 24.40 -21.88
C GLY A 455 6.84 23.30 -20.93
N SER A 456 7.06 23.42 -19.61
CA SER A 456 6.63 22.43 -18.62
C SER A 456 5.16 22.58 -18.19
N ALA A 457 4.61 21.52 -17.60
CA ALA A 457 3.28 21.55 -16.96
C ALA A 457 3.28 22.37 -15.67
N SER A 458 2.09 22.85 -15.27
CA SER A 458 1.89 23.25 -13.88
C SER A 458 1.81 22.01 -12.99
N THR A 459 2.72 21.88 -12.03
CA THR A 459 2.82 20.70 -11.16
C THR A 459 2.56 21.06 -9.71
N GLU A 460 1.87 20.18 -9.00
CA GLU A 460 1.74 20.24 -7.54
C GLU A 460 2.36 19.00 -6.89
N CYS A 461 2.98 19.24 -5.75
CA CYS A 461 3.64 18.24 -4.93
C CYS A 461 2.91 18.07 -3.60
N ARG A 462 2.84 16.83 -3.14
CA ARG A 462 2.43 16.49 -1.77
C ARG A 462 3.65 16.34 -0.86
N GLY A 463 3.41 16.50 0.44
CA GLY A 463 4.42 16.27 1.49
C GLY A 463 5.39 17.42 1.71
N MET A 464 5.02 18.63 1.34
CA MET A 464 5.80 19.86 1.52
C MET A 464 4.92 21.00 2.04
N GLU A 465 5.50 21.91 2.83
CA GLU A 465 4.84 23.12 3.35
C GLU A 465 5.68 24.38 3.12
N GLY A 466 5.00 25.48 2.77
CA GLY A 466 5.53 26.83 2.97
C GLY A 466 6.60 27.33 1.99
N GLY A 467 6.75 26.74 0.80
CA GLY A 467 7.74 27.19 -0.18
C GLY A 467 7.59 26.58 -1.57
N ASP A 468 8.43 27.06 -2.49
CA ASP A 468 8.59 26.49 -3.82
C ASP A 468 9.25 25.11 -3.73
N VAL A 469 8.82 24.18 -4.59
CA VAL A 469 9.38 22.84 -4.70
C VAL A 469 10.88 22.86 -5.03
N SER A 470 11.37 23.90 -5.69
CA SER A 470 12.78 24.03 -6.07
C SER A 470 13.70 24.55 -4.96
N GLU A 471 13.17 24.95 -3.81
CA GLU A 471 13.96 25.51 -2.72
C GLU A 471 14.35 24.44 -1.68
N ILE A 472 15.65 24.27 -1.44
CA ILE A 472 16.21 23.40 -0.38
C ILE A 472 15.68 23.75 1.03
N GLY A 473 15.24 25.00 1.22
CA GLY A 473 14.68 25.48 2.48
C GLY A 473 13.23 25.06 2.75
N THR A 474 12.53 24.47 1.78
CA THR A 474 11.11 24.11 1.94
C THR A 474 10.96 22.98 2.96
N LEU A 475 9.98 23.11 3.86
CA LEU A 475 9.72 22.13 4.91
C LEU A 475 9.12 20.88 4.29
N VAL A 476 9.76 19.72 4.48
CA VAL A 476 9.26 18.42 4.02
C VAL A 476 8.55 17.73 5.18
N THR A 477 7.23 17.62 5.07
CA THR A 477 6.39 16.91 6.04
C THR A 477 6.20 15.44 5.69
N GLY A 478 6.43 15.10 4.41
CA GLY A 478 6.11 13.78 3.89
C GLY A 478 4.61 13.55 3.79
N TYR A 479 4.20 12.32 3.46
CA TYR A 479 2.79 11.97 3.36
C TYR A 479 2.52 10.49 3.70
N ALA A 480 1.28 10.22 4.11
CA ALA A 480 0.80 8.86 4.32
C ALA A 480 0.25 8.31 2.99
N PRO A 481 0.73 7.16 2.51
CA PRO A 481 0.27 6.58 1.27
C PRO A 481 -1.13 5.98 1.42
N VAL A 482 -1.91 6.01 0.33
CA VAL A 482 -3.24 5.39 0.30
C VAL A 482 -3.11 3.86 0.19
N LEU A 483 -3.92 3.12 0.95
CA LEU A 483 -3.94 1.66 0.89
C LEU A 483 -5.01 1.21 -0.10
N LEU A 484 -4.59 0.57 -1.19
CA LEU A 484 -5.49 0.10 -2.25
C LEU A 484 -5.43 -1.42 -2.38
N PRO A 485 -6.56 -2.09 -2.68
CA PRO A 485 -6.56 -3.50 -3.05
C PRO A 485 -5.74 -3.73 -4.32
N ARG A 486 -4.71 -4.56 -4.19
CA ARG A 486 -3.89 -5.05 -5.31
C ARG A 486 -4.21 -6.51 -5.56
N ASP A 487 -4.51 -6.82 -6.82
CA ASP A 487 -4.60 -8.19 -7.29
C ASP A 487 -3.19 -8.75 -7.50
N ASN A 488 -2.87 -9.78 -6.73
CA ASN A 488 -1.59 -10.48 -6.80
C ASN A 488 -1.64 -11.55 -7.89
N ALA A 489 -0.51 -11.89 -8.49
CA ALA A 489 -0.42 -12.89 -9.56
C ALA A 489 -0.91 -14.30 -9.16
N ASP A 490 -0.95 -14.61 -7.86
CA ASP A 490 -1.48 -15.87 -7.32
C ASP A 490 -3.02 -15.90 -7.18
N GLY A 491 -3.71 -14.83 -7.61
CA GLY A 491 -5.16 -14.69 -7.57
C GLY A 491 -5.70 -14.24 -6.21
N THR A 492 -4.83 -13.90 -5.26
CA THR A 492 -5.22 -13.27 -4.00
C THR A 492 -5.25 -11.75 -4.13
N THR A 493 -5.96 -11.07 -3.23
CA THR A 493 -6.01 -9.61 -3.16
C THR A 493 -5.54 -9.15 -1.79
N SER A 494 -4.65 -8.16 -1.75
CA SER A 494 -4.13 -7.57 -0.50
C SER A 494 -4.07 -6.05 -0.58
N LEU A 495 -4.32 -5.36 0.53
CA LEU A 495 -4.12 -3.92 0.61
C LEU A 495 -2.62 -3.59 0.58
N SER A 496 -2.23 -2.65 -0.26
CA SER A 496 -0.84 -2.19 -0.41
C SER A 496 -0.74 -0.67 -0.63
N PRO A 497 0.37 -0.05 -0.22
CA PRO A 497 0.53 1.40 -0.28
C PRO A 497 0.83 1.92 -1.69
N HIS A 498 0.16 3.01 -2.04
CA HIS A 498 0.30 3.69 -3.33
C HIS A 498 0.37 5.21 -3.17
N ASN A 499 1.04 5.85 -4.12
CA ASN A 499 0.76 7.25 -4.44
C ASN A 499 -0.24 7.32 -5.59
N LEU A 500 -1.11 8.33 -5.58
CA LEU A 500 -1.98 8.64 -6.71
C LEU A 500 -1.52 9.97 -7.33
N ILE A 501 -1.28 9.95 -8.63
CA ILE A 501 -0.96 11.16 -9.40
C ILE A 501 -2.07 11.40 -10.41
N THR A 502 -2.63 12.60 -10.39
CA THR A 502 -3.65 13.00 -11.36
C THR A 502 -3.03 13.86 -12.45
N THR A 503 -3.34 13.56 -13.71
CA THR A 503 -2.85 14.36 -14.83
C THR A 503 -4.01 14.82 -15.70
N TRP A 504 -4.08 16.12 -15.99
CA TRP A 504 -4.99 16.66 -17.00
C TRP A 504 -4.24 17.07 -18.23
N PHE A 505 -4.85 16.81 -19.39
CA PHE A 505 -4.24 17.12 -20.66
C PHE A 505 -5.26 17.28 -21.78
N TRP A 506 -4.80 17.83 -22.91
CA TRP A 506 -5.61 18.01 -24.10
C TRP A 506 -5.56 16.77 -25.00
N VAL A 507 -6.74 16.37 -25.48
CA VAL A 507 -6.92 15.42 -26.59
C VAL A 507 -7.74 16.06 -27.70
N TYR A 508 -7.60 15.56 -28.93
CA TYR A 508 -8.33 15.99 -30.11
C TYR A 508 -8.79 14.79 -30.96
N GLY A 509 -9.68 15.04 -31.91
CA GLY A 509 -10.13 14.06 -32.89
C GLY A 509 -11.12 12.99 -32.38
N ASN A 510 -11.52 12.12 -33.31
CA ASN A 510 -12.28 10.89 -33.09
C ASN A 510 -11.87 9.85 -34.17
N PRO A 511 -11.13 8.78 -33.83
CA PRO A 511 -10.71 8.38 -32.48
C PRO A 511 -9.80 9.41 -31.82
N GLU A 512 -9.78 9.42 -30.50
CA GLU A 512 -9.08 10.44 -29.73
C GLU A 512 -7.55 10.28 -29.75
N ARG A 513 -6.84 11.40 -29.67
CA ARG A 513 -5.37 11.46 -29.61
C ARG A 513 -4.89 12.60 -28.71
N PRO A 514 -3.75 12.45 -28.01
CA PRO A 514 -3.15 13.56 -27.28
C PRO A 514 -2.75 14.69 -28.23
N VAL A 515 -2.98 15.92 -27.83
CA VAL A 515 -2.43 17.09 -28.52
C VAL A 515 -0.90 17.07 -28.37
N ARG A 516 -0.19 17.43 -29.44
CA ARG A 516 1.29 17.46 -29.41
C ARG A 516 1.76 18.64 -28.57
N LEU A 517 2.85 18.45 -27.81
CA LEU A 517 3.42 19.51 -26.98
C LEU A 517 3.68 20.80 -27.77
N ILE A 518 4.24 20.71 -28.98
CA ILE A 518 4.51 21.88 -29.83
C ILE A 518 3.24 22.66 -30.25
N ASP A 519 2.12 21.97 -30.46
CA ASP A 519 0.85 22.64 -30.80
C ASP A 519 0.25 23.30 -29.56
N LEU A 520 0.44 22.69 -28.39
CA LEU A 520 0.02 23.25 -27.11
C LEU A 520 0.86 24.49 -26.74
N GLU A 521 2.18 24.43 -26.91
CA GLU A 521 3.07 25.59 -26.77
C GLU A 521 2.66 26.70 -27.74
N ALA A 522 2.39 26.39 -29.01
CA ALA A 522 1.91 27.37 -29.98
C ALA A 522 0.54 27.97 -29.61
N ALA A 523 -0.29 27.25 -28.85
CA ALA A 523 -1.55 27.78 -28.34
C ALA A 523 -1.34 28.80 -27.19
N TYR A 524 -0.30 28.63 -26.36
CA TYR A 524 -0.03 29.47 -25.20
C TYR A 524 0.98 30.59 -25.43
N LEU A 525 2.03 30.34 -26.22
CA LEU A 525 3.22 31.17 -26.33
C LEU A 525 3.28 31.94 -27.65
N GLU A 526 3.98 33.07 -27.63
CA GLU A 526 4.38 33.85 -28.81
C GLU A 526 5.85 34.27 -28.62
N GLY A 527 6.77 33.42 -29.08
CA GLY A 527 8.19 33.51 -28.70
C GLY A 527 8.37 33.09 -27.23
N ASP A 528 9.23 33.80 -26.50
CA ASP A 528 9.57 33.49 -25.10
C ASP A 528 8.57 34.08 -24.09
N GLN A 529 7.35 34.41 -24.53
CA GLN A 529 6.33 35.11 -23.74
C GLN A 529 4.97 34.48 -23.98
N TYR A 530 4.04 34.65 -23.04
CA TYR A 530 2.65 34.29 -23.26
C TYR A 530 2.02 35.12 -24.39
N HIS A 531 1.23 34.46 -25.23
CA HIS A 531 0.45 35.13 -26.26
C HIS A 531 -0.45 36.21 -25.63
N PRO A 532 -0.64 37.39 -26.24
CA PRO A 532 -1.39 38.50 -25.64
C PRO A 532 -2.81 38.15 -25.20
N GLY A 533 -3.45 37.20 -25.89
CA GLY A 533 -4.78 36.70 -25.51
C GLY A 533 -4.81 35.79 -24.28
N VAL A 534 -3.69 35.13 -23.95
CA VAL A 534 -3.48 34.40 -22.69
C VAL A 534 -3.26 35.43 -21.57
N MET A 535 -2.32 36.36 -21.74
CA MET A 535 -2.10 37.44 -20.77
C MET A 535 -3.39 38.16 -20.40
N LEU A 536 -4.21 38.54 -21.38
CA LEU A 536 -5.49 39.23 -21.15
C LEU A 536 -6.47 38.47 -20.23
N ARG A 537 -6.40 37.14 -20.18
CA ARG A 537 -7.36 36.28 -19.46
C ARG A 537 -6.81 35.65 -18.20
N PHE A 538 -5.51 35.41 -18.16
CA PHE A 538 -4.84 34.71 -17.06
C PHE A 538 -4.19 35.69 -16.09
N ASP A 539 -3.71 36.87 -16.52
CA ASP A 539 -3.23 37.93 -15.61
C ASP A 539 -4.42 38.67 -14.97
N GLU A 540 -5.01 38.06 -13.94
CA GLU A 540 -6.22 38.54 -13.28
C GLU A 540 -5.96 39.81 -12.46
N ASN A 541 -4.76 39.91 -11.88
CA ASN A 541 -4.38 41.05 -11.05
C ASN A 541 -3.86 42.25 -11.89
N THR A 542 -3.60 42.04 -13.19
CA THR A 542 -3.11 43.01 -14.18
C THR A 542 -1.74 43.61 -13.87
N ASP A 543 -0.85 42.85 -13.22
CA ASP A 543 0.52 43.25 -12.91
C ASP A 543 1.53 42.96 -14.04
N GLY A 544 1.07 42.29 -15.10
CA GLY A 544 1.86 41.92 -16.26
C GLY A 544 2.59 40.59 -16.11
N VAL A 545 2.34 39.82 -15.06
CA VAL A 545 2.92 38.50 -14.79
C VAL A 545 1.78 37.51 -14.54
N VAL A 546 1.83 36.35 -15.20
CA VAL A 546 0.90 35.25 -14.88
C VAL A 546 1.54 34.41 -13.80
N SER A 547 1.02 34.50 -12.58
CA SER A 547 1.45 33.67 -11.45
C SER A 547 0.96 32.22 -11.56
N LYS A 548 1.50 31.31 -10.72
CA LYS A 548 1.06 29.89 -10.67
C LYS A 548 -0.43 29.74 -10.35
N ASP A 549 -0.97 30.61 -9.49
CA ASP A 549 -2.39 30.58 -9.12
C ASP A 549 -3.29 31.10 -10.25
N GLU A 550 -2.77 32.01 -11.06
CA GLU A 550 -3.44 32.58 -12.23
C GLU A 550 -3.39 31.66 -13.46
N LEU A 551 -2.29 30.91 -13.62
CA LEU A 551 -2.06 29.95 -14.71
C LEU A 551 -2.89 28.67 -14.53
N ARG A 552 -4.21 28.80 -14.59
CA ARG A 552 -5.17 27.69 -14.42
C ARG A 552 -6.37 27.87 -15.34
N ILE A 553 -6.91 26.78 -15.89
CA ILE A 553 -8.21 26.80 -16.57
C ILE A 553 -9.32 26.56 -15.54
N ASP A 554 -9.78 27.63 -14.91
CA ASP A 554 -10.81 27.64 -13.86
C ASP A 554 -12.12 28.31 -14.29
N THR A 555 -12.14 28.92 -15.47
CA THR A 555 -13.32 29.57 -16.07
C THR A 555 -13.61 29.04 -17.47
N PRO A 556 -14.89 29.01 -17.88
CA PRO A 556 -15.26 28.63 -19.25
C PRO A 556 -14.61 29.52 -20.33
N GLU A 557 -14.33 30.80 -20.02
CA GLU A 557 -13.68 31.71 -20.96
C GLU A 557 -12.23 31.31 -21.26
N LYS A 558 -11.47 30.92 -20.22
CA LYS A 558 -10.10 30.41 -20.39
C LYS A 558 -10.09 29.12 -21.22
N GLU A 559 -10.99 28.17 -20.93
CA GLU A 559 -11.14 26.92 -21.69
C GLU A 559 -11.49 27.17 -23.17
N GLU A 560 -12.49 28.02 -23.45
CA GLU A 560 -12.94 28.34 -24.81
C GLU A 560 -11.84 29.02 -25.63
N PHE A 561 -11.06 29.90 -25.00
CA PHE A 561 -9.96 30.60 -25.68
C PHE A 561 -8.88 29.63 -26.17
N ILE A 562 -8.41 28.73 -25.31
CA ILE A 562 -7.39 27.74 -25.67
C ILE A 562 -7.93 26.71 -26.67
N THR A 563 -9.16 26.25 -26.47
CA THR A 563 -9.87 25.38 -27.43
C THR A 563 -9.90 26.02 -28.83
N THR A 564 -10.21 27.32 -28.91
CA THR A 564 -10.24 28.07 -30.17
C THR A 564 -8.86 28.15 -30.81
N ARG A 565 -7.80 28.40 -30.01
CA ARG A 565 -6.41 28.45 -30.48
C ARG A 565 -5.97 27.10 -31.06
N LEU A 566 -6.22 26.01 -30.34
CA LEU A 566 -5.93 24.65 -30.82
C LEU A 566 -6.71 24.33 -32.10
N THR A 567 -7.98 24.74 -32.18
CA THR A 567 -8.78 24.57 -33.41
C THR A 567 -8.19 25.34 -34.60
N LEU A 568 -7.65 26.54 -34.37
CA LEU A 568 -6.99 27.33 -35.42
C LEU A 568 -5.68 26.69 -35.93
N LEU A 569 -5.07 25.81 -35.13
CA LEU A 569 -3.92 24.98 -35.54
C LEU A 569 -4.34 23.75 -36.36
N GLY A 570 -5.64 23.56 -36.59
CA GLY A 570 -6.18 22.44 -37.36
C GLY A 570 -6.52 21.20 -36.53
N LEU A 571 -6.54 21.31 -35.20
CA LEU A 571 -6.94 20.23 -34.31
C LEU A 571 -8.47 20.20 -34.17
N ASP A 572 -9.09 19.13 -34.62
CA ASP A 572 -10.55 18.98 -34.54
C ASP A 572 -11.01 18.58 -33.13
N ASN A 573 -12.04 19.24 -32.60
CA ASN A 573 -12.66 18.93 -31.30
C ASN A 573 -11.67 18.77 -30.12
N PRO A 574 -10.79 19.76 -29.87
CA PRO A 574 -9.89 19.72 -28.73
C PRO A 574 -10.68 19.80 -27.43
N ARG A 575 -10.30 18.98 -26.45
CA ARG A 575 -10.97 18.89 -25.14
C ARG A 575 -10.00 18.42 -24.05
N ILE A 576 -10.30 18.83 -22.83
CA ILE A 576 -9.56 18.39 -21.64
C ILE A 576 -10.07 17.02 -21.20
N VAL A 577 -9.14 16.12 -20.89
CA VAL A 577 -9.36 14.85 -20.19
C VAL A 577 -8.45 14.81 -18.96
N GLY A 578 -8.83 14.04 -17.95
CA GLY A 578 -8.02 13.81 -16.76
C GLY A 578 -7.90 12.32 -16.48
N GLU A 579 -6.73 11.88 -16.02
CA GLU A 579 -6.51 10.50 -15.58
C GLU A 579 -5.82 10.43 -14.21
N VAL A 580 -6.18 9.43 -13.39
CA VAL A 580 -5.52 9.13 -12.12
C VAL A 580 -4.73 7.83 -12.27
N GLN A 581 -3.40 7.91 -12.10
CA GLN A 581 -2.50 6.76 -12.16
C GLN A 581 -1.99 6.41 -10.74
N PRO A 582 -2.13 5.15 -10.31
CA PRO A 582 -1.52 4.64 -9.10
C PRO A 582 -0.04 4.30 -9.33
N TYR A 583 0.80 4.61 -8.33
CA TYR A 583 2.20 4.24 -8.28
C TYR A 583 2.49 3.44 -7.02
N THR A 584 2.94 2.20 -7.19
CA THR A 584 3.25 1.25 -6.10
C THR A 584 4.46 1.70 -5.29
N ILE A 585 4.36 1.57 -3.96
CA ILE A 585 5.42 1.88 -3.00
C ILE A 585 5.90 0.59 -2.35
N SER A 586 7.19 0.28 -2.51
CA SER A 586 7.84 -0.97 -2.09
C SER A 586 9.16 -0.77 -1.32
N HIS A 587 9.68 0.46 -1.30
CA HIS A 587 10.87 0.94 -0.59
C HIS A 587 10.48 1.95 0.49
N ASP A 588 11.46 2.54 1.18
CA ASP A 588 11.28 3.28 2.44
C ASP A 588 10.77 2.39 3.58
N VAL A 589 11.11 1.10 3.52
CA VAL A 589 10.63 0.11 4.48
C VAL A 589 11.21 0.38 5.86
N ALA A 590 10.32 0.51 6.84
CA ALA A 590 10.66 0.77 8.22
C ALA A 590 11.05 -0.51 8.97
N GLY A 591 11.99 -0.36 9.91
CA GLY A 591 12.23 -1.36 10.96
C GLY A 591 11.05 -1.50 11.93
N ASP A 592 11.15 -2.46 12.83
CA ASP A 592 10.06 -2.86 13.72
C ASP A 592 9.57 -1.75 14.66
N GLU A 593 10.45 -0.88 15.16
CA GLU A 593 10.10 0.24 16.04
C GLU A 593 9.18 1.27 15.37
N TRP A 594 9.24 1.38 14.04
CA TRP A 594 8.53 2.38 13.24
C TRP A 594 7.39 1.80 12.42
N ALA A 595 7.21 0.47 12.42
CA ALA A 595 6.08 -0.19 11.78
C ALA A 595 4.78 0.02 12.59
N THR A 596 3.65 0.06 11.90
CA THR A 596 2.32 0.19 12.54
C THR A 596 2.03 -1.03 13.42
N LYS A 597 2.03 -0.83 14.75
CA LYS A 597 1.70 -1.86 15.76
C LYS A 597 0.42 -1.55 16.55
N ASP A 598 -0.10 -0.33 16.46
CA ASP A 598 -1.36 0.04 17.11
C ASP A 598 -2.55 -0.37 16.24
N CYS A 599 -3.35 -1.31 16.74
CA CYS A 599 -4.56 -1.79 16.07
C CYS A 599 -5.56 -0.66 15.78
N ALA A 600 -5.62 0.39 16.60
CA ALA A 600 -6.55 1.49 16.40
C ALA A 600 -6.32 2.18 15.05
N THR A 601 -5.08 2.27 14.57
CA THR A 601 -4.71 2.84 13.26
C THR A 601 -5.53 2.29 12.09
N CYS A 602 -5.94 1.01 12.18
CA CYS A 602 -6.70 0.33 11.13
C CYS A 602 -8.14 -0.01 11.53
N HIS A 603 -8.41 -0.16 12.83
CA HIS A 603 -9.70 -0.64 13.35
C HIS A 603 -10.60 0.46 13.95
N ALA A 604 -10.10 1.69 14.08
CA ALA A 604 -10.89 2.86 14.48
C ALA A 604 -11.80 3.37 13.34
N GLU A 605 -12.73 4.27 13.65
CA GLU A 605 -13.52 5.03 12.67
C GLU A 605 -12.61 5.89 11.78
N GLU A 606 -11.62 6.56 12.39
CA GLU A 606 -10.52 7.24 11.70
C GLU A 606 -9.40 6.23 11.39
N SER A 607 -9.68 5.39 10.38
CA SER A 607 -8.77 4.32 9.93
C SER A 607 -7.99 4.74 8.69
N ARG A 608 -6.68 4.50 8.73
CA ARG A 608 -5.76 4.60 7.60
C ARG A 608 -6.23 3.82 6.37
N ILE A 609 -6.99 2.74 6.55
CA ILE A 609 -7.51 1.94 5.44
C ILE A 609 -8.49 2.75 4.57
N THR A 610 -9.17 3.72 5.16
CA THR A 610 -10.20 4.55 4.50
C THR A 610 -9.88 6.04 4.53
N ASP A 611 -8.65 6.40 4.88
CA ASP A 611 -8.22 7.80 4.89
C ASP A 611 -8.24 8.38 3.48
N ALA A 612 -8.77 9.60 3.37
CA ALA A 612 -8.82 10.30 2.10
C ALA A 612 -7.43 10.85 1.75
N ILE A 613 -7.04 10.71 0.49
CA ILE A 613 -5.84 11.33 -0.06
C ILE A 613 -6.25 12.43 -1.03
N GLN A 614 -5.70 13.63 -0.89
CA GLN A 614 -5.89 14.69 -1.90
C GLN A 614 -5.20 14.26 -3.19
N ILE A 615 -5.88 14.38 -4.32
CA ILE A 615 -5.37 14.01 -5.65
C ILE A 615 -5.36 15.19 -6.61
N SER A 616 -5.87 16.35 -6.18
CA SER A 616 -5.80 17.61 -6.91
C SER A 616 -6.08 18.82 -6.03
N THR A 617 -5.45 19.94 -6.34
CA THR A 617 -5.73 21.24 -5.72
C THR A 617 -6.87 21.99 -6.41
N TYR A 618 -7.17 21.70 -7.68
CA TYR A 618 -8.29 22.24 -8.45
C TYR A 618 -8.73 21.29 -9.60
N LEU A 619 -9.77 21.65 -10.36
CA LEU A 619 -10.22 20.88 -11.52
C LEU A 619 -10.10 21.70 -12.81
N PRO A 620 -9.07 21.45 -13.66
CA PRO A 620 -8.96 22.06 -14.98
C PRO A 620 -10.24 21.89 -15.81
N GLY A 621 -10.87 23.01 -16.20
CA GLY A 621 -12.12 23.04 -16.97
C GLY A 621 -13.32 22.36 -16.27
N GLY A 622 -13.25 22.18 -14.95
CA GLY A 622 -14.24 21.42 -14.17
C GLY A 622 -14.36 19.95 -14.58
N LYS A 623 -13.33 19.37 -15.21
CA LYS A 623 -13.33 17.97 -15.66
C LYS A 623 -12.87 17.03 -14.54
N LEU A 624 -13.74 16.10 -14.16
CA LEU A 624 -13.35 15.01 -13.28
C LEU A 624 -12.44 14.02 -14.03
N PRO A 625 -11.35 13.54 -13.39
CA PRO A 625 -10.47 12.56 -13.98
C PRO A 625 -11.07 11.15 -13.90
N GLU A 626 -10.63 10.26 -14.79
CA GLU A 626 -10.95 8.82 -14.72
C GLU A 626 -9.73 8.02 -14.22
N PHE A 627 -9.95 6.88 -13.58
CA PHE A 627 -8.83 5.99 -13.24
C PHE A 627 -8.33 5.27 -14.50
N VAL A 628 -7.01 5.08 -14.59
CA VAL A 628 -6.43 4.23 -15.62
C VAL A 628 -6.97 2.80 -15.54
N LYS A 629 -7.10 2.14 -16.69
CA LYS A 629 -7.77 0.82 -16.79
C LYS A 629 -6.79 -0.35 -16.80
N ASP A 630 -5.53 -0.11 -17.12
CA ASP A 630 -4.42 -1.07 -17.17
C ASP A 630 -3.59 -1.04 -15.90
N SER A 631 -4.24 -1.31 -14.78
CA SER A 631 -3.62 -1.42 -13.47
C SER A 631 -4.12 -2.70 -12.78
N ASN A 632 -3.27 -3.32 -11.98
CA ASN A 632 -3.65 -4.43 -11.09
C ASN A 632 -4.24 -3.94 -9.76
N ILE A 633 -4.61 -2.67 -9.69
CA ILE A 633 -5.20 -2.01 -8.53
C ILE A 633 -6.69 -1.82 -8.74
N THR A 634 -7.47 -2.25 -7.75
CA THR A 634 -8.91 -2.02 -7.74
C THR A 634 -9.23 -0.74 -6.98
N PHE A 635 -9.83 0.23 -7.67
CA PHE A 635 -10.34 1.46 -7.05
C PHE A 635 -11.73 1.20 -6.48
N ASN A 636 -11.81 1.10 -5.17
CA ASN A 636 -12.97 0.70 -4.39
C ASN A 636 -13.53 1.86 -3.57
N GLY A 637 -13.53 3.07 -4.11
CA GLY A 637 -13.73 4.28 -3.32
C GLY A 637 -14.32 5.42 -4.13
N GLU A 638 -14.56 6.54 -3.48
CA GLU A 638 -15.24 7.68 -4.07
C GLU A 638 -14.30 8.88 -4.16
N MET A 639 -14.38 9.60 -5.29
CA MET A 639 -13.79 10.93 -5.42
C MET A 639 -14.73 11.96 -4.82
N ASN A 640 -14.22 12.78 -3.90
CA ASN A 640 -14.95 13.83 -3.21
C ASN A 640 -14.34 15.18 -3.53
N MET A 641 -15.17 16.10 -4.03
CA MET A 641 -14.78 17.48 -4.32
C MET A 641 -15.00 18.33 -3.06
N GLY A 642 -13.96 19.03 -2.62
CA GLY A 642 -14.00 20.00 -1.53
C GLY A 642 -14.75 21.28 -1.92
N GLU A 643 -15.20 22.05 -0.92
CA GLU A 643 -15.82 23.36 -1.14
C GLU A 643 -14.83 24.39 -1.71
N ASP A 644 -13.53 24.15 -1.53
CA ASP A 644 -12.40 24.95 -2.01
C ASP A 644 -11.93 24.57 -3.43
N GLY A 645 -12.58 23.59 -4.06
CA GLY A 645 -12.23 23.10 -5.40
C GLY A 645 -11.20 21.97 -5.42
N THR A 646 -10.67 21.56 -4.26
CA THR A 646 -9.77 20.41 -4.15
C THR A 646 -10.49 19.09 -4.49
N LEU A 647 -9.76 18.11 -4.99
CA LEU A 647 -10.27 16.75 -5.24
C LEU A 647 -9.54 15.77 -4.34
N SER A 648 -10.29 14.94 -3.63
CA SER A 648 -9.75 13.86 -2.79
C SER A 648 -10.32 12.51 -3.20
N TYR A 649 -9.54 11.45 -3.04
CA TYR A 649 -10.00 10.08 -3.19
C TYR A 649 -10.08 9.41 -1.82
N LYS A 650 -11.23 8.82 -1.51
CA LYS A 650 -11.46 8.10 -0.25
C LYS A 650 -11.74 6.61 -0.53
N PRO A 651 -10.85 5.68 -0.14
CA PRO A 651 -11.11 4.24 -0.27
C PRO A 651 -12.31 3.78 0.57
N SER A 652 -12.97 2.72 0.14
CA SER A 652 -14.06 2.07 0.89
C SER A 652 -13.70 0.64 1.29
N SER A 653 -13.81 0.32 2.57
CA SER A 653 -13.70 -1.04 3.09
C SER A 653 -14.77 -1.98 2.51
N VAL A 654 -15.98 -1.47 2.24
CA VAL A 654 -17.16 -2.28 1.93
C VAL A 654 -17.20 -2.82 0.50
N GLU A 655 -16.64 -2.09 -0.48
CA GLU A 655 -16.80 -2.42 -1.90
C GLU A 655 -15.98 -3.63 -2.38
N GLN A 656 -15.11 -4.18 -1.54
CA GLN A 656 -14.23 -5.33 -1.85
C GLN A 656 -14.30 -6.44 -0.79
N ASP A 657 -15.43 -6.60 -0.10
CA ASP A 657 -15.65 -7.60 0.95
C ASP A 657 -14.68 -7.51 2.16
N PHE A 658 -13.95 -6.40 2.33
CA PHE A 658 -13.13 -6.15 3.51
C PHE A 658 -14.00 -5.59 4.64
N TYR A 659 -14.53 -6.48 5.50
CA TYR A 659 -15.15 -6.05 6.75
C TYR A 659 -14.15 -6.01 7.89
N ILE A 660 -13.85 -4.80 8.37
CA ILE A 660 -12.92 -4.49 9.44
C ILE A 660 -13.71 -4.32 10.74
N LEU A 661 -13.48 -5.23 11.69
CA LEU A 661 -14.12 -5.15 13.01
C LEU A 661 -13.73 -3.84 13.71
N GLY A 662 -14.71 -3.11 14.27
CA GLY A 662 -14.51 -1.83 14.96
C GLY A 662 -14.67 -0.60 14.06
N HIS A 663 -14.23 -0.70 12.81
CA HIS A 663 -14.39 0.35 11.80
C HIS A 663 -15.73 0.21 11.07
N ASP A 664 -16.03 -0.99 10.56
CA ASP A 664 -17.23 -1.26 9.79
C ASP A 664 -18.42 -1.61 10.68
N SER A 665 -19.57 -1.01 10.37
CA SER A 665 -20.84 -1.32 11.03
C SER A 665 -22.04 -1.10 10.12
N VAL A 666 -23.08 -1.92 10.33
CA VAL A 666 -24.35 -1.78 9.60
C VAL A 666 -25.30 -0.90 10.42
N LYS A 667 -25.28 0.41 10.12
CA LYS A 667 -25.98 1.46 10.91
C LYS A 667 -27.47 1.17 11.17
N TRP A 668 -28.18 0.51 10.26
CA TRP A 668 -29.60 0.19 10.48
C TRP A 668 -29.80 -0.91 11.53
N ILE A 669 -28.88 -1.88 11.62
CA ILE A 669 -28.90 -2.93 12.66
C ILE A 669 -28.70 -2.29 14.02
N ASP A 670 -27.76 -1.36 14.15
CA ASP A 670 -27.52 -0.63 15.40
C ASP A 670 -28.71 0.25 15.79
N ARG A 671 -29.30 0.96 14.83
CA ARG A 671 -30.53 1.73 15.08
C ARG A 671 -31.68 0.82 15.53
N PHE A 672 -31.88 -0.31 14.86
CA PHE A 672 -32.92 -1.27 15.22
C PHE A 672 -32.68 -1.89 16.60
N GLY A 673 -31.47 -2.34 16.87
CA GLY A 673 -31.06 -2.90 18.16
C GLY A 673 -31.18 -1.88 19.30
N GLY A 674 -30.71 -0.65 19.07
CA GLY A 674 -30.85 0.45 20.02
C GLY A 674 -32.31 0.82 20.29
N LEU A 675 -33.16 0.90 19.25
CA LEU A 675 -34.60 1.13 19.42
C LEU A 675 -35.29 0.00 20.18
N MET A 676 -34.90 -1.27 19.93
CA MET A 676 -35.39 -2.41 20.68
C MET A 676 -35.01 -2.29 22.17
N PHE A 677 -33.75 -1.99 22.47
CA PHE A 677 -33.26 -1.84 23.83
C PHE A 677 -33.94 -0.69 24.58
N ILE A 678 -34.05 0.49 23.94
CA ILE A 678 -34.76 1.65 24.49
C ILE A 678 -36.24 1.34 24.67
N GLY A 679 -36.88 0.68 23.71
CA GLY A 679 -38.28 0.26 23.80
C GLY A 679 -38.53 -0.65 25.00
N VAL A 680 -37.65 -1.62 25.25
CA VAL A 680 -37.72 -2.47 26.44
C VAL A 680 -37.50 -1.66 27.73
N LEU A 681 -36.50 -0.76 27.77
CA LEU A 681 -36.28 0.11 28.92
C LEU A 681 -37.51 0.96 29.23
N LEU A 682 -38.08 1.65 28.24
CA LEU A 682 -39.29 2.46 28.40
C LEU A 682 -40.48 1.61 28.85
N GLY A 683 -40.64 0.42 28.26
CA GLY A 683 -41.67 -0.55 28.68
C GLY A 683 -41.50 -0.96 30.15
N VAL A 684 -40.28 -1.26 30.58
CA VAL A 684 -39.94 -1.59 31.96
C VAL A 684 -40.21 -0.41 32.91
N PHE A 685 -39.81 0.81 32.55
CA PHE A 685 -40.06 2.02 33.33
C PHE A 685 -41.55 2.32 33.45
N ALA A 686 -42.30 2.27 32.34
CA ALA A 686 -43.73 2.50 32.33
C ALA A 686 -44.48 1.44 33.15
N HIS A 687 -44.17 0.15 32.91
CA HIS A 687 -44.78 -0.96 33.64
C HIS A 687 -44.43 -0.91 35.14
N GLY A 688 -43.17 -0.61 35.48
CA GLY A 688 -42.72 -0.41 36.87
C GLY A 688 -43.39 0.77 37.55
N GLY A 689 -43.51 1.91 36.85
CA GLY A 689 -44.19 3.11 37.33
C GLY A 689 -45.68 2.88 37.56
N LEU A 690 -46.37 2.20 36.63
CA LEU A 690 -47.77 1.82 36.78
C LEU A 690 -47.98 0.86 37.96
N ARG A 691 -47.06 -0.09 38.18
CA ARG A 691 -47.10 -0.97 39.36
C ARG A 691 -46.92 -0.19 40.65
N PHE A 692 -45.97 0.74 40.69
CA PHE A 692 -45.75 1.61 41.85
C PHE A 692 -46.97 2.48 42.15
N TYR A 693 -47.51 3.13 41.11
CA TYR A 693 -48.71 3.95 41.21
C TYR A 693 -49.95 3.15 41.66
N SER A 694 -50.18 1.96 41.12
CA SER A 694 -51.28 1.10 41.57
C SER A 694 -51.11 0.66 43.03
N ALA A 695 -49.89 0.31 43.43
CA ALA A 695 -49.60 -0.07 44.81
C ALA A 695 -49.81 1.08 45.83
N LEU A 696 -49.69 2.34 45.39
CA LEU A 696 -50.05 3.50 46.22
C LEU A 696 -51.57 3.65 46.39
N ARG A 697 -52.36 3.22 45.42
CA ARG A 697 -53.83 3.38 45.41
C ARG A 697 -54.59 2.20 45.99
N ASN A 698 -54.05 0.99 45.88
CA ASN A 698 -54.72 -0.25 46.27
C ASN A 698 -53.97 -0.92 47.43
N PRO A 699 -54.63 -1.20 48.58
CA PRO A 699 -54.00 -1.94 49.68
C PRO A 699 -53.66 -3.36 49.24
N ARG A 700 -52.38 -3.74 49.38
CA ARG A 700 -51.90 -5.09 49.00
C ARG A 700 -52.43 -6.14 49.97
N VAL A 701 -53.14 -7.14 49.43
CA VAL A 701 -53.38 -8.40 50.13
C VAL A 701 -52.04 -9.11 50.29
N LYS A 702 -51.67 -9.51 51.52
CA LYS A 702 -50.47 -10.31 51.76
C LYS A 702 -50.84 -11.78 51.53
N PRO A 703 -50.36 -12.43 50.45
CA PRO A 703 -50.60 -13.83 50.24
C PRO A 703 -49.89 -14.65 51.32
N GLU A 704 -50.48 -15.77 51.74
CA GLU A 704 -49.79 -16.74 52.60
C GLU A 704 -48.67 -17.40 51.81
N THR A 705 -47.45 -17.40 52.37
CA THR A 705 -46.26 -17.93 51.68
C THR A 705 -45.56 -19.01 52.50
N GLN A 706 -45.06 -20.05 51.83
CA GLN A 706 -44.21 -21.10 52.41
C GLN A 706 -42.76 -21.00 51.90
N GLU A 707 -41.78 -21.24 52.77
CA GLU A 707 -40.36 -21.31 52.37
C GLU A 707 -40.03 -22.67 51.74
N VAL A 708 -39.56 -22.65 50.50
CA VAL A 708 -39.21 -23.85 49.73
C VAL A 708 -37.79 -23.70 49.18
N TYR A 709 -36.96 -24.74 49.34
CA TYR A 709 -35.66 -24.80 48.70
C TYR A 709 -35.83 -25.03 47.19
N MET A 710 -35.63 -23.99 46.39
CA MET A 710 -36.01 -23.93 44.98
C MET A 710 -34.81 -24.17 44.04
N TYR A 711 -33.64 -23.63 44.39
CA TYR A 711 -32.45 -23.68 43.55
C TYR A 711 -31.29 -24.31 44.32
N SER A 712 -30.69 -25.35 43.77
CA SER A 712 -29.50 -26.02 44.29
C SER A 712 -28.25 -25.13 44.21
N ILE A 713 -27.17 -25.50 44.92
CA ILE A 713 -25.89 -24.77 44.87
C ILE A 713 -25.35 -24.73 43.43
N TYR A 714 -25.40 -25.86 42.74
CA TYR A 714 -24.97 -25.97 41.35
C TYR A 714 -25.74 -25.00 40.43
N GLU A 715 -27.07 -25.01 40.48
CA GLU A 715 -27.91 -24.13 39.64
C GLU A 715 -27.60 -22.65 39.88
N ARG A 716 -27.30 -22.26 41.13
CA ARG A 716 -26.92 -20.88 41.46
C ARG A 716 -25.55 -20.52 40.91
N LEU A 717 -24.54 -21.37 41.11
CA LEU A 717 -23.19 -21.12 40.59
C LEU A 717 -23.19 -21.04 39.05
N TRP A 718 -23.85 -22.00 38.39
CA TRP A 718 -24.02 -22.03 36.94
C TRP A 718 -24.66 -20.74 36.42
N HIS A 719 -25.76 -20.31 37.05
CA HIS A 719 -26.47 -19.10 36.67
C HIS A 719 -25.61 -17.85 36.84
N TRP A 720 -25.01 -17.64 38.02
CA TRP A 720 -24.24 -16.41 38.28
C TRP A 720 -22.95 -16.34 37.46
N LEU A 721 -22.30 -17.48 37.19
CA LEU A 721 -21.19 -17.54 36.24
C LEU A 721 -21.64 -17.16 34.83
N GLN A 722 -22.78 -17.70 34.38
CA GLN A 722 -23.37 -17.36 33.09
C GLN A 722 -23.77 -15.88 33.02
N THR A 723 -24.37 -15.32 34.06
CA THR A 723 -24.72 -13.89 34.14
C THR A 723 -23.47 -13.02 34.03
N ALA A 724 -22.44 -13.31 34.83
CA ALA A 724 -21.20 -12.54 34.81
C ALA A 724 -20.52 -12.61 33.44
N ALA A 725 -20.43 -13.80 32.85
CA ALA A 725 -19.83 -13.99 31.53
C ALA A 725 -20.59 -13.22 30.44
N ILE A 726 -21.92 -13.32 30.37
CA ILE A 726 -22.72 -12.63 29.35
C ILE A 726 -22.64 -11.11 29.51
N VAL A 727 -22.73 -10.58 30.74
CA VAL A 727 -22.63 -9.12 30.96
C VAL A 727 -21.26 -8.59 30.55
N LEU A 728 -20.19 -9.31 30.89
CA LEU A 728 -18.84 -8.93 30.48
C LEU A 728 -18.62 -9.08 28.97
N LEU A 729 -19.21 -10.09 28.33
CA LEU A 729 -19.19 -10.26 26.86
C LEU A 729 -19.93 -9.14 26.14
N LEU A 730 -21.07 -8.69 26.65
CA LEU A 730 -21.77 -7.52 26.09
C LEU A 730 -20.92 -6.26 26.23
N PHE A 731 -20.27 -6.07 27.39
CA PHE A 731 -19.39 -4.93 27.61
C PHE A 731 -18.18 -4.94 26.67
N THR A 732 -17.46 -6.05 26.57
CA THR A 732 -16.32 -6.15 25.65
C THR A 732 -16.76 -6.13 24.18
N GLY A 733 -17.92 -6.69 23.85
CA GLY A 733 -18.49 -6.66 22.50
C GLY A 733 -18.82 -5.24 22.04
N VAL A 734 -19.35 -4.39 22.91
CA VAL A 734 -19.60 -2.97 22.58
C VAL A 734 -18.29 -2.22 22.34
N ILE A 735 -17.23 -2.51 23.10
CA ILE A 735 -15.91 -1.91 22.88
C ILE A 735 -15.31 -2.38 21.54
N ILE A 736 -15.44 -3.66 21.19
CA ILE A 736 -14.96 -4.18 19.89
C ILE A 736 -15.74 -3.56 18.73
N HIS A 737 -17.05 -3.33 18.91
CA HIS A 737 -17.93 -2.75 17.88
C HIS A 737 -17.67 -1.26 17.63
N ASN A 738 -17.22 -0.52 18.64
CA ASN A 738 -16.92 0.92 18.55
C ASN A 738 -15.74 1.25 19.47
N PRO A 739 -14.49 1.01 19.04
CA PRO A 739 -13.32 1.17 19.88
C PRO A 739 -13.04 2.63 20.29
N ASP A 740 -13.35 3.60 19.42
CA ASP A 740 -13.02 5.02 19.64
C ASP A 740 -13.77 5.63 20.82
N SER A 741 -15.02 5.18 21.03
CA SER A 741 -15.81 5.57 22.21
C SER A 741 -15.18 5.11 23.53
N PHE A 742 -14.19 4.21 23.48
CA PHE A 742 -13.59 3.53 24.62
C PHE A 742 -12.05 3.49 24.58
N GLY A 743 -11.39 4.54 24.07
CA GLY A 743 -9.93 4.61 23.87
C GLY A 743 -9.01 4.40 25.10
N ILE A 744 -9.56 4.17 26.30
CA ILE A 744 -8.80 3.76 27.49
C ILE A 744 -8.42 2.26 27.43
N PHE A 745 -9.14 1.46 26.64
CA PHE A 745 -8.92 0.02 26.55
C PHE A 745 -8.11 -0.35 25.31
N SER A 746 -7.14 -1.26 25.47
CA SER A 746 -6.43 -1.86 24.34
C SER A 746 -7.38 -2.75 23.53
N PHE A 747 -7.50 -2.47 22.22
CA PHE A 747 -8.35 -3.25 21.32
C PHE A 747 -8.01 -4.75 21.35
N ASN A 748 -6.72 -5.09 21.17
CA ASN A 748 -6.23 -6.46 21.24
C ASN A 748 -6.57 -7.12 22.59
N GLY A 749 -6.29 -6.43 23.70
CA GLY A 749 -6.61 -6.92 25.05
C GLY A 749 -8.09 -7.22 25.23
N VAL A 750 -8.98 -6.36 24.73
CA VAL A 750 -10.43 -6.55 24.80
C VAL A 750 -10.89 -7.76 23.97
N VAL A 751 -10.36 -7.94 22.76
CA VAL A 751 -10.64 -9.10 21.90
C VAL A 751 -10.24 -10.41 22.59
N ILE A 752 -9.05 -10.45 23.19
CA ILE A 752 -8.58 -11.63 23.95
C ILE A 752 -9.53 -11.93 25.12
N VAL A 753 -9.88 -10.91 25.92
CA VAL A 753 -10.78 -11.08 27.05
C VAL A 753 -12.16 -11.54 26.59
N HIS A 754 -12.69 -11.00 25.48
CA HIS A 754 -13.96 -11.43 24.89
C HIS A 754 -13.92 -12.92 24.52
N ASN A 755 -12.88 -13.38 23.83
CA ASN A 755 -12.72 -14.78 23.45
C ASN A 755 -12.59 -15.73 24.65
N VAL A 756 -11.85 -15.32 25.69
CA VAL A 756 -11.72 -16.11 26.92
C VAL A 756 -13.08 -16.23 27.62
N LEU A 757 -13.83 -15.13 27.75
CA LEU A 757 -15.17 -15.14 28.34
C LEU A 757 -16.16 -15.98 27.53
N ALA A 758 -16.08 -15.92 26.20
CA ALA A 758 -16.89 -16.74 25.30
C ALA A 758 -16.60 -18.23 25.50
N THR A 759 -15.32 -18.59 25.65
CA THR A 759 -14.88 -19.96 25.95
C THR A 759 -15.41 -20.42 27.30
N ILE A 760 -15.31 -19.59 28.35
CA ILE A 760 -15.86 -19.89 29.68
C ILE A 760 -17.37 -20.12 29.58
N LEU A 761 -18.10 -19.26 28.84
CA LEU A 761 -19.54 -19.39 28.64
C LEU A 761 -19.89 -20.68 27.89
N ALA A 762 -19.14 -21.04 26.84
CA ALA A 762 -19.35 -22.25 26.06
C ALA A 762 -19.13 -23.52 26.91
N VAL A 763 -18.05 -23.56 27.70
CA VAL A 763 -17.78 -24.67 28.63
C VAL A 763 -18.87 -24.77 29.69
N ASN A 764 -19.28 -23.64 30.29
CA ASN A 764 -20.35 -23.60 31.27
C ASN A 764 -21.70 -24.08 30.68
N ALA A 765 -22.02 -23.70 29.45
CA ALA A 765 -23.21 -24.14 28.73
C ALA A 765 -23.16 -25.65 28.42
N ALA A 766 -22.02 -26.17 27.98
CA ALA A 766 -21.84 -27.60 27.69
C ALA A 766 -21.98 -28.47 28.96
N LEU A 767 -21.34 -28.06 30.06
CA LEU A 767 -21.49 -28.72 31.37
C LEU A 767 -22.93 -28.66 31.86
N SER A 768 -23.62 -27.53 31.66
CA SER A 768 -25.02 -27.38 32.00
C SER A 768 -25.93 -28.30 31.19
N LEU A 769 -25.73 -28.38 29.88
CA LEU A 769 -26.48 -29.29 29.02
C LEU A 769 -26.28 -30.74 29.47
N PHE A 770 -25.04 -31.14 29.75
CA PHE A 770 -24.74 -32.47 30.27
C PHE A 770 -25.45 -32.73 31.60
N TYR A 771 -25.38 -31.80 32.55
CA TYR A 771 -26.07 -31.92 33.84
C TYR A 771 -27.58 -32.08 33.69
N HIS A 772 -28.23 -31.25 32.87
CA HIS A 772 -29.68 -31.29 32.67
C HIS A 772 -30.15 -32.56 31.94
N LEU A 773 -29.32 -33.09 31.04
CA LEU A 773 -29.58 -34.38 30.38
C LEU A 773 -29.39 -35.55 31.36
N ALA A 774 -28.29 -35.57 32.12
CA ALA A 774 -27.96 -36.65 33.05
C ALA A 774 -28.92 -36.71 34.25
N SER A 775 -29.34 -35.54 34.77
CA SER A 775 -30.28 -35.45 35.90
C SER A 775 -31.75 -35.62 35.49
N GLY A 776 -32.07 -35.55 34.20
CA GLY A 776 -33.45 -35.52 33.70
C GLY A 776 -34.17 -34.18 33.92
N GLU A 777 -33.50 -33.17 34.48
CA GLU A 777 -34.06 -31.85 34.76
C GLU A 777 -34.39 -31.05 33.48
N ILE A 778 -33.94 -31.51 32.31
CA ILE A 778 -34.31 -30.93 31.01
C ILE A 778 -35.83 -30.87 30.78
N GLN A 779 -36.60 -31.78 31.41
CA GLN A 779 -38.06 -31.78 31.33
C GLN A 779 -38.71 -30.49 31.85
N GLN A 780 -38.02 -29.72 32.70
CA GLN A 780 -38.53 -28.44 33.20
C GLN A 780 -38.60 -27.35 32.11
N TYR A 781 -37.84 -27.49 31.03
CA TYR A 781 -37.74 -26.53 29.93
C TYR A 781 -38.58 -26.91 28.70
N LEU A 782 -39.18 -28.10 28.68
CA LEU A 782 -40.02 -28.58 27.58
C LEU A 782 -41.51 -28.26 27.82
N PRO A 783 -42.18 -27.55 26.89
CA PRO A 783 -43.62 -27.30 26.98
C PRO A 783 -44.44 -28.60 27.02
N ARG A 784 -45.47 -28.67 27.87
CA ARG A 784 -46.42 -29.79 27.87
C ARG A 784 -47.47 -29.58 26.77
N PRO A 785 -47.78 -30.57 25.91
CA PRO A 785 -48.68 -30.34 24.76
C PRO A 785 -50.12 -29.94 25.09
N ARG A 786 -50.65 -30.31 26.27
CA ARG A 786 -52.04 -30.04 26.67
C ARG A 786 -52.12 -28.82 27.60
N GLY A 787 -52.95 -27.84 27.23
CA GLY A 787 -53.28 -26.66 28.06
C GLY A 787 -52.22 -25.56 28.11
N PHE A 788 -51.11 -25.70 27.37
CA PHE A 788 -50.01 -24.75 27.40
C PHE A 788 -50.38 -23.37 26.83
N PHE A 789 -51.10 -23.32 25.71
CA PHE A 789 -51.54 -22.06 25.12
C PHE A 789 -52.51 -21.29 26.02
N ASP A 790 -53.46 -21.99 26.64
CA ASP A 790 -54.41 -21.38 27.59
C ASP A 790 -53.68 -20.78 28.80
N GLN A 791 -52.75 -21.54 29.39
CA GLN A 791 -51.93 -21.06 30.51
C GLN A 791 -51.01 -19.90 30.11
N THR A 792 -50.51 -19.90 28.87
CA THR A 792 -49.68 -18.80 28.33
C THR A 792 -50.49 -17.51 28.19
N ILE A 793 -51.73 -17.60 27.67
CA ILE A 793 -52.64 -16.45 27.55
C ILE A 793 -53.03 -15.93 28.93
N LEU A 794 -53.33 -16.82 29.89
CA LEU A 794 -53.62 -16.44 31.28
C LEU A 794 -52.44 -15.71 31.92
N GLN A 795 -51.22 -16.23 31.73
CA GLN A 795 -50.00 -15.62 32.24
C GLN A 795 -49.73 -14.25 31.59
N ALA A 796 -49.99 -14.11 30.28
CA ALA A 796 -49.85 -12.84 29.57
C ALA A 796 -50.87 -11.81 30.05
N LYS A 797 -52.14 -12.21 30.23
CA LYS A 797 -53.20 -11.35 30.77
C LYS A 797 -52.86 -10.86 32.18
N PHE A 798 -52.27 -11.72 33.01
CA PHE A 798 -51.79 -11.33 34.33
C PHE A 798 -50.74 -10.23 34.25
N TYR A 799 -49.67 -10.40 33.47
CA TYR A 799 -48.64 -9.37 33.36
C TYR A 799 -49.15 -8.07 32.71
N LEU A 800 -50.07 -8.15 31.74
CA LEU A 800 -50.60 -6.96 31.07
C LEU A 800 -51.67 -6.20 31.87
N GLN A 801 -52.40 -6.87 32.77
CA GLN A 801 -53.54 -6.28 33.49
C GLN A 801 -53.64 -6.70 34.95
N GLY A 802 -53.60 -8.01 35.24
CA GLY A 802 -53.86 -8.56 36.58
C GLY A 802 -52.88 -8.09 37.65
N ILE A 803 -51.59 -7.95 37.30
CA ILE A 803 -50.54 -7.49 38.21
C ILE A 803 -50.79 -6.06 38.72
N PHE A 804 -51.46 -5.22 37.92
CA PHE A 804 -51.84 -3.87 38.34
C PHE A 804 -53.08 -3.86 39.24
N LYS A 805 -53.91 -4.91 39.20
CA LYS A 805 -55.08 -5.06 40.06
C LYS A 805 -54.78 -5.77 41.38
N GLY A 806 -53.56 -6.30 41.54
CA GLY A 806 -53.19 -7.11 42.70
C GLY A 806 -53.86 -8.49 42.69
N GLU A 807 -54.24 -9.00 41.52
CA GLU A 807 -54.75 -10.37 41.35
C GLU A 807 -53.65 -11.38 41.77
N GLU A 808 -54.05 -12.59 42.18
CA GLU A 808 -53.10 -13.66 42.50
C GLU A 808 -52.36 -14.15 41.24
N HIS A 809 -51.10 -14.57 41.40
CA HIS A 809 -50.32 -15.04 40.27
C HIS A 809 -50.90 -16.37 39.74
N PRO A 810 -51.22 -16.51 38.44
CA PRO A 810 -51.98 -17.65 37.89
C PRO A 810 -51.19 -18.97 37.82
N PHE A 811 -49.95 -18.98 38.29
CA PHE A 811 -49.04 -20.11 38.20
C PHE A 811 -48.45 -20.44 39.56
N GLU A 812 -48.74 -21.66 40.02
CA GLU A 812 -48.17 -22.23 41.22
C GLU A 812 -46.74 -22.74 40.97
N LYS A 813 -45.77 -22.14 41.67
CA LYS A 813 -44.36 -22.51 41.55
C LYS A 813 -44.04 -23.66 42.52
N THR A 814 -43.45 -24.74 42.03
CA THR A 814 -42.98 -25.84 42.90
C THR A 814 -41.54 -26.21 42.56
N ALA A 815 -40.85 -26.95 43.45
CA ALA A 815 -39.49 -27.40 43.20
C ALA A 815 -39.32 -28.20 41.88
N LYS A 816 -40.39 -28.89 41.44
CA LYS A 816 -40.43 -29.64 40.17
C LYS A 816 -41.00 -28.85 38.98
N LYS A 817 -41.57 -27.66 39.23
CA LYS A 817 -42.21 -26.80 38.24
C LYS A 817 -41.85 -25.34 38.52
N LYS A 818 -40.60 -24.99 38.19
CA LYS A 818 -39.98 -23.69 38.57
C LYS A 818 -40.34 -22.55 37.62
N LEU A 819 -40.73 -22.86 36.37
CA LEU A 819 -40.90 -21.91 35.27
C LEU A 819 -42.37 -21.80 34.84
N ASN A 820 -42.87 -20.57 34.74
CA ASN A 820 -44.18 -20.32 34.13
C ASN A 820 -44.15 -20.54 32.60
N PRO A 821 -45.30 -20.69 31.92
CA PRO A 821 -45.32 -20.97 30.48
C PRO A 821 -44.61 -19.91 29.61
N LEU A 822 -44.74 -18.61 29.93
CA LEU A 822 -44.02 -17.55 29.22
C LEU A 822 -42.51 -17.63 29.42
N GLN A 823 -42.06 -17.98 30.62
CA GLN A 823 -40.65 -18.23 30.93
C GLN A 823 -40.16 -19.48 30.21
N GLN A 824 -40.95 -20.56 30.12
CA GLN A 824 -40.59 -21.75 29.35
C GLN A 824 -40.37 -21.43 27.86
N ILE A 825 -41.26 -20.65 27.22
CA ILE A 825 -41.06 -20.17 25.84
C ILE A 825 -39.77 -19.36 25.74
N THR A 826 -39.56 -18.44 26.68
CA THR A 826 -38.41 -17.54 26.70
C THR A 826 -37.10 -18.31 26.85
N TYR A 827 -36.99 -19.22 27.82
CA TYR A 827 -35.81 -20.06 28.01
C TYR A 827 -35.61 -21.06 26.88
N PHE A 828 -36.69 -21.59 26.29
CA PHE A 828 -36.59 -22.41 25.09
C PHE A 828 -35.93 -21.63 23.95
N GLY A 829 -36.42 -20.43 23.65
CA GLY A 829 -35.83 -19.55 22.64
C GLY A 829 -34.39 -19.14 22.95
N ILE A 830 -34.08 -18.80 24.21
CA ILE A 830 -32.73 -18.39 24.58
C ILE A 830 -31.75 -19.56 24.50
N LEU A 831 -32.06 -20.68 25.13
CA LEU A 831 -31.11 -21.79 25.26
C LEU A 831 -30.96 -22.59 23.96
N ASN A 832 -31.99 -22.63 23.11
CA ASN A 832 -31.97 -23.44 21.88
C ASN A 832 -31.84 -22.61 20.60
N VAL A 833 -32.03 -21.29 20.66
CA VAL A 833 -31.92 -20.41 19.48
C VAL A 833 -30.90 -19.30 19.71
N LEU A 834 -31.15 -18.34 20.60
CA LEU A 834 -30.29 -17.15 20.71
C LEU A 834 -28.87 -17.50 21.17
N LEU A 835 -28.71 -18.29 22.23
CA LEU A 835 -27.38 -18.64 22.78
C LEU A 835 -26.57 -19.51 21.81
N PRO A 836 -27.15 -20.57 21.19
CA PRO A 836 -26.47 -21.29 20.12
C PRO A 836 -26.11 -20.40 18.93
N LEU A 837 -27.01 -19.51 18.48
CA LEU A 837 -26.71 -18.61 17.36
C LEU A 837 -25.58 -17.62 17.70
N GLN A 838 -25.57 -17.01 18.89
CA GLN A 838 -24.47 -16.16 19.34
C GLN A 838 -23.16 -16.92 19.39
N GLY A 839 -23.18 -18.15 19.94
CA GLY A 839 -22.01 -19.01 20.02
C GLY A 839 -21.48 -19.42 18.64
N LEU A 840 -22.37 -19.86 17.74
CA LEU A 840 -22.01 -20.26 16.38
C LEU A 840 -21.44 -19.09 15.58
N THR A 841 -22.10 -17.94 15.59
CA THR A 841 -21.59 -16.74 14.90
C THR A 841 -20.25 -16.28 15.48
N GLY A 842 -20.09 -16.30 16.80
CA GLY A 842 -18.81 -15.96 17.45
C GLY A 842 -17.68 -16.94 17.10
N ILE A 843 -17.96 -18.25 17.08
CA ILE A 843 -17.01 -19.29 16.65
C ILE A 843 -16.62 -19.10 15.19
N MET A 844 -17.58 -18.77 14.31
CA MET A 844 -17.30 -18.53 12.90
C MET A 844 -16.41 -17.29 12.70
N ILE A 845 -16.66 -16.19 13.44
CA ILE A 845 -15.82 -14.98 13.41
C ILE A 845 -14.40 -15.29 13.93
N TRP A 846 -14.29 -15.96 15.08
CA TRP A 846 -13.00 -16.38 15.66
C TRP A 846 -12.24 -17.35 14.74
N GLY A 847 -12.98 -18.22 14.03
CA GLY A 847 -12.44 -19.25 13.15
C GLY A 847 -12.17 -18.82 11.72
N VAL A 848 -12.37 -17.55 11.33
CA VAL A 848 -12.21 -17.08 9.93
C VAL A 848 -10.82 -17.42 9.39
N GLN A 849 -9.76 -17.26 10.20
CA GLN A 849 -8.40 -17.62 9.78
C GLN A 849 -8.20 -19.11 9.52
N ARG A 850 -8.97 -19.97 10.20
CA ARG A 850 -8.78 -21.43 10.15
C ARG A 850 -9.70 -22.11 9.16
N TRP A 851 -10.90 -21.56 8.94
CA TRP A 851 -11.93 -22.06 8.04
C TRP A 851 -12.47 -20.96 7.11
N PRO A 852 -11.61 -20.30 6.31
CA PRO A 852 -12.01 -19.17 5.48
C PRO A 852 -13.11 -19.54 4.47
N ASP A 853 -13.01 -20.70 3.81
CA ASP A 853 -14.03 -21.16 2.84
C ASP A 853 -15.41 -21.36 3.47
N LEU A 854 -15.46 -21.85 4.71
CA LEU A 854 -16.71 -22.07 5.41
C LEU A 854 -17.33 -20.73 5.83
N ALA A 855 -16.50 -19.79 6.30
CA ALA A 855 -16.95 -18.44 6.62
C ALA A 855 -17.46 -17.71 5.37
N ALA A 856 -16.74 -17.80 4.25
CA ALA A 856 -17.13 -17.21 2.97
C ALA A 856 -18.48 -17.76 2.47
N LYS A 857 -18.73 -19.07 2.58
CA LYS A 857 -20.03 -19.69 2.23
C LYS A 857 -21.21 -19.19 3.09
N LEU A 858 -20.93 -18.69 4.29
CA LEU A 858 -21.92 -18.08 5.18
C LEU A 858 -22.01 -16.55 5.00
N GLY A 859 -21.37 -15.98 3.98
CA GLY A 859 -21.38 -14.54 3.69
C GLY A 859 -20.21 -13.75 4.30
N GLY A 860 -19.19 -14.44 4.84
CA GLY A 860 -17.98 -13.82 5.37
C GLY A 860 -18.22 -12.92 6.59
N LEU A 861 -17.22 -12.12 6.95
CA LEU A 861 -17.35 -11.09 7.99
C LEU A 861 -18.44 -10.04 7.70
N PRO A 862 -18.68 -9.59 6.45
CA PRO A 862 -19.76 -8.66 6.13
C PRO A 862 -21.16 -9.12 6.57
N PHE A 863 -21.40 -10.44 6.63
CA PHE A 863 -22.65 -10.99 7.17
C PHE A 863 -22.54 -11.40 8.64
N LEU A 864 -21.47 -12.11 9.01
CA LEU A 864 -21.33 -12.72 10.33
C LEU A 864 -21.27 -11.68 11.45
N ALA A 865 -20.50 -10.59 11.27
CA ALA A 865 -20.31 -9.59 12.32
C ALA A 865 -21.59 -8.77 12.60
N PRO A 866 -22.32 -8.26 11.59
CA PRO A 866 -23.59 -7.57 11.85
C PRO A 866 -24.66 -8.50 12.43
N PHE A 867 -24.70 -9.77 12.01
CA PHE A 867 -25.65 -10.74 12.57
C PHE A 867 -25.32 -11.09 14.03
N HIS A 868 -24.04 -11.26 14.38
CA HIS A 868 -23.59 -11.45 15.77
C HIS A 868 -23.99 -10.26 16.66
N THR A 869 -23.86 -9.04 16.14
CA THR A 869 -24.23 -7.80 16.83
C THR A 869 -25.75 -7.68 17.03
N LEU A 870 -26.56 -8.05 16.04
CA LEU A 870 -28.01 -8.08 16.18
C LEU A 870 -28.49 -9.04 17.29
N ILE A 871 -27.88 -10.23 17.37
CA ILE A 871 -28.20 -11.20 18.44
C ILE A 871 -27.76 -10.64 19.80
N ALA A 872 -26.60 -9.95 19.87
CA ALA A 872 -26.12 -9.30 21.09
C ALA A 872 -27.09 -8.21 21.59
N TRP A 873 -27.63 -7.37 20.70
CA TRP A 873 -28.67 -6.39 21.03
C TRP A 873 -29.94 -7.04 21.62
N THR A 874 -30.31 -8.20 21.06
CA THR A 874 -31.45 -8.99 21.57
C THR A 874 -31.16 -9.52 22.97
N PHE A 875 -29.93 -10.00 23.23
CA PHE A 875 -29.50 -10.43 24.56
C PHE A 875 -29.48 -9.29 25.58
N ALA A 876 -28.94 -8.12 25.21
CA ALA A 876 -28.93 -6.95 26.08
C ALA A 876 -30.37 -6.54 26.48
N SER A 877 -31.28 -6.50 25.50
CA SER A 877 -32.70 -6.22 25.72
C SER A 877 -33.36 -7.26 26.62
N PHE A 878 -33.07 -8.55 26.39
CA PHE A 878 -33.56 -9.63 27.23
C PHE A 878 -33.09 -9.49 28.68
N ILE A 879 -31.81 -9.17 28.93
CA ILE A 879 -31.28 -9.05 30.30
C ILE A 879 -32.01 -7.96 31.08
N VAL A 880 -32.26 -6.80 30.47
CA VAL A 880 -33.02 -5.71 31.09
C VAL A 880 -34.42 -6.19 31.47
N LEU A 881 -35.13 -6.83 30.53
CA LEU A 881 -36.47 -7.37 30.79
C LEU A 881 -36.45 -8.47 31.85
N HIS A 882 -35.47 -9.37 31.80
CA HIS A 882 -35.31 -10.49 32.71
C HIS A 882 -35.12 -10.00 34.15
N VAL A 883 -34.15 -9.10 34.36
CA VAL A 883 -33.88 -8.51 35.67
C VAL A 883 -35.12 -7.78 36.18
N TYR A 884 -35.82 -7.04 35.32
CA TYR A 884 -37.08 -6.41 35.70
C TYR A 884 -38.15 -7.41 36.18
N LEU A 885 -38.35 -8.51 35.45
CA LEU A 885 -39.32 -9.54 35.80
C LEU A 885 -38.97 -10.23 37.14
N THR A 886 -37.71 -10.28 37.56
CA THR A 886 -37.38 -10.78 38.91
C THR A 886 -37.94 -9.91 40.05
N THR A 887 -38.30 -8.65 39.75
CA THR A 887 -38.91 -7.70 40.70
C THR A 887 -40.44 -7.80 40.77
N THR A 888 -41.06 -8.70 39.99
CA THR A 888 -42.53 -8.85 39.96
C THR A 888 -43.09 -9.77 41.05
N GLY A 889 -42.23 -10.33 41.92
CA GLY A 889 -42.65 -11.14 43.05
C GLY A 889 -43.25 -10.35 44.23
N HIS A 890 -43.55 -11.06 45.32
CA HIS A 890 -44.16 -10.48 46.55
C HIS A 890 -43.33 -9.34 47.17
N THR A 891 -42.02 -9.33 46.95
CA THR A 891 -41.15 -8.15 47.16
C THR A 891 -40.22 -7.96 45.96
N PRO A 892 -39.75 -6.72 45.68
CA PRO A 892 -38.88 -6.45 44.54
C PRO A 892 -37.57 -7.27 44.52
N MET A 893 -37.11 -7.73 45.68
CA MET A 893 -35.87 -8.51 45.82
C MET A 893 -36.11 -10.01 46.02
N ALA A 894 -37.37 -10.46 46.06
CA ALA A 894 -37.71 -11.85 46.35
C ALA A 894 -37.04 -12.83 45.38
N GLY A 895 -37.18 -12.59 44.06
CA GLY A 895 -36.59 -13.43 43.02
C GLY A 895 -35.07 -13.45 43.08
N ILE A 896 -34.45 -12.28 43.26
CA ILE A 896 -32.99 -12.13 43.35
C ILE A 896 -32.46 -12.86 44.60
N LYS A 897 -33.09 -12.65 45.75
CA LYS A 897 -32.71 -13.32 47.00
C LYS A 897 -32.84 -14.84 46.90
N SER A 898 -33.90 -15.33 46.24
CA SER A 898 -34.08 -16.75 45.97
C SER A 898 -32.95 -17.33 45.12
N MET A 899 -32.50 -16.60 44.09
CA MET A 899 -31.39 -17.04 43.24
C MET A 899 -30.00 -16.93 43.91
N ILE A 900 -29.85 -16.11 44.95
CA ILE A 900 -28.61 -16.02 45.74
C ILE A 900 -28.58 -17.09 46.84
N MET A 901 -29.67 -17.21 47.60
CA MET A 901 -29.73 -18.05 48.81
C MET A 901 -30.24 -19.48 48.55
N GLY A 902 -30.99 -19.69 47.47
CA GLY A 902 -31.63 -20.95 47.10
C GLY A 902 -33.04 -21.17 47.65
N TRP A 903 -33.48 -20.35 48.60
CA TRP A 903 -34.79 -20.45 49.26
C TRP A 903 -35.77 -19.41 48.72
N ASP A 904 -36.95 -19.85 48.30
CA ASP A 904 -38.04 -19.01 47.79
C ASP A 904 -39.24 -19.01 48.74
N LYS A 905 -39.97 -17.89 48.80
CA LYS A 905 -41.25 -17.79 49.53
C LYS A 905 -42.39 -17.86 48.53
N VAL A 906 -42.99 -19.04 48.42
CA VAL A 906 -44.00 -19.37 47.41
C VAL A 906 -45.40 -19.21 47.99
N GLU A 907 -46.33 -18.60 47.24
CA GLU A 907 -47.73 -18.45 47.62
C GLU A 907 -48.44 -19.81 47.70
N THR A 908 -49.26 -20.03 48.72
CA THR A 908 -50.04 -21.28 48.89
C THR A 908 -51.43 -21.14 48.26
N HIS A 909 -51.70 -21.87 47.17
CA HIS A 909 -53.05 -21.92 46.59
C HIS A 909 -53.89 -22.99 47.30
N VAL A 910 -54.94 -22.56 48.02
CA VAL A 910 -55.89 -23.50 48.63
C VAL A 910 -56.85 -23.97 47.53
N HIS A 911 -56.60 -25.14 46.95
CA HIS A 911 -57.61 -25.83 46.15
C HIS A 911 -58.74 -26.28 47.06
N SER A 912 -59.86 -25.55 47.05
CA SER A 912 -61.12 -26.09 47.54
C SER A 912 -61.45 -27.32 46.72
N GLN A 913 -61.35 -28.50 47.33
CA GLN A 913 -61.92 -29.73 46.80
C GLN A 913 -63.43 -29.49 46.62
N GLU A 914 -63.87 -29.24 45.40
CA GLU A 914 -65.26 -29.51 45.03
C GLU A 914 -65.34 -31.01 44.73
N GLU A 915 -66.14 -31.68 45.57
CA GLU A 915 -66.48 -33.09 45.50
C GLU A 915 -67.30 -33.44 44.24
N SER A 916 -67.07 -34.67 43.78
CA SER A 916 -67.78 -35.52 42.80
C SER A 916 -67.60 -35.26 41.30
#